data_AF-A0A3D3CU20-F1
#
_entry.id   AF-A0A3D3CU20-F1
#
_cell.length_a   1.000
_cell.length_b   1.000
_cell.length_c   1.000
_cell.angle_alpha   90.00
_cell.angle_beta   90.00
_cell.angle_gamma   90.00
#
_symmetry.space_group_name_H-M   'P 1'
#
loop_
_entity.id
_entity.type
_entity.pdbx_description
1 polymer ?
#
loop_
_entity_poly.entity_id
_entity_poly.type
_entity_poly.pdbx_seq_one_letter_code
_entity_poly.pdbx_strand_id
1 'polypeptide(L)'
;MMNLFGVSGNLMSLGALDFGLIVDGAVIIVEAVMHRLGHSKHFVHITRLNQAEMDVEVNQSASKMMNSAVFGQIIILVVYLPIFTLQGIEGKMFKPMAQTVAFALLGAFLLSLTYIPMMSSVFLSKKIKHKLNASDKVMGSIERAYQKALYRALNFPKSILLVVIVLFISSVWLLTRLGGEFIPALEEGDFAVDTRVLTGSSLQTTIANTQKAAHILLTRFPEVQKVVTKIGSGEVPTDPMPMDASDMMVILKPKEEWTSAKTFNELSEKMGKALQEIPGVTAGFQFPVQMRFNELMTGARQDVVCKIFGENLDTLAVYAQRLGSIINTVQGAKNLYVESISGMPQIIITFNRNLLAQYNLDVSDINKVINTAFAGQSAGMLFEGEKRFDIVVRLKSELKTNLQDVRDLLIPTPLGSQVPLYQLADVQIKDGPNQIQREDAKRRIVIGFNVRGRDVQSLVSELQSKVDQQLKFPAGYYVTYGGSFENLNAAKGRLMIAVPVSLLLIFLLLYFAFNSIKQGFLIYSAIPLSAIGGILFLALRQMPFSISAGVGFIALFGVAVLNGIVLIAEFNLLKSEGMTDLKRIVLMGTKVRLRPVLMTAFVASLGFFPMAVSNGSGAEVQRPLATVVIGGLLIATFLTLFVLPVLYMMFERGKKKGNVAGNNKNHKLVTASVMMFLLGAGTYSHAQSPVSLQAAMDSALKNNLQIKNEQLKAQYQQMLVNTASNIPQAGFLAEVGQINSIYTDTKFTISQSFNFPTVYSSQKEVYRQEWKSSELNVSMREAQ
;
A
#
# COMPACT_ATOMS: atom_id res chain seq x y z
N MET A 1 -16.08 24.30 11.05
CA MET A 1 -16.35 23.38 9.91
C MET A 1 -16.12 21.92 10.26
N MET A 2 -14.96 21.51 10.78
CA MET A 2 -14.71 20.11 11.17
C MET A 2 -15.82 19.52 12.06
N ASN A 3 -16.22 20.24 13.12
CA ASN A 3 -17.33 19.83 14.00
C ASN A 3 -18.66 19.65 13.25
N LEU A 4 -18.97 20.55 12.30
CA LEU A 4 -20.21 20.53 11.53
C LEU A 4 -20.27 19.33 10.56
N PHE A 5 -19.13 18.91 10.01
CA PHE A 5 -19.01 17.78 9.09
C PHE A 5 -18.59 16.46 9.79
N GLY A 6 -18.52 16.44 11.12
CA GLY A 6 -18.13 15.24 11.89
C GLY A 6 -16.69 14.77 11.65
N VAL A 7 -15.78 15.66 11.23
CA VAL A 7 -14.36 15.33 11.02
C VAL A 7 -13.64 15.39 12.36
N SER A 8 -13.13 14.26 12.84
CA SER A 8 -12.39 14.20 14.11
C SER A 8 -11.04 14.90 13.99
N GLY A 9 -10.62 15.56 15.08
CA GLY A 9 -9.28 16.15 15.20
C GLY A 9 -8.27 15.10 15.65
N ASN A 10 -7.64 14.43 14.69
CA ASN A 10 -6.61 13.42 14.92
C ASN A 10 -5.31 13.79 14.16
N LEU A 11 -4.27 12.98 14.36
CA LEU A 11 -2.95 13.19 13.76
C LEU A 11 -2.99 13.26 12.23
N MET A 12 -3.84 12.48 11.58
CA MET A 12 -3.99 12.48 10.12
C MET A 12 -4.73 13.72 9.63
N SER A 13 -5.78 14.15 10.35
CA SER A 13 -6.56 15.34 9.96
C SER A 13 -5.80 16.65 10.21
N LEU A 14 -5.06 16.75 11.31
CA LEU A 14 -4.32 17.97 11.65
C LEU A 14 -2.94 18.01 11.00
N GLY A 15 -2.40 16.84 10.63
CA GLY A 15 -1.03 16.70 10.16
C GLY A 15 -0.72 17.38 8.83
N ALA A 16 -1.70 17.74 8.00
CA ALA A 16 -1.48 18.50 6.76
C ALA A 16 -1.79 20.00 6.87
N LEU A 17 -2.14 20.51 8.05
CA LEU A 17 -2.38 21.95 8.21
C LEU A 17 -1.04 22.69 8.18
N ASP A 18 -0.68 23.16 6.98
CA ASP A 18 0.43 24.07 6.79
C ASP A 18 -0.04 25.53 6.85
N PHE A 19 0.62 26.31 7.71
CA PHE A 19 0.41 27.76 7.78
C PHE A 19 0.85 28.47 6.50
N GLY A 20 1.84 27.92 5.79
CA GLY A 20 2.37 28.46 4.56
C GLY A 20 1.30 28.61 3.46
N LEU A 21 0.59 27.54 3.15
CA LEU A 21 -0.51 27.56 2.17
C LEU A 21 -1.69 28.45 2.60
N ILE A 22 -1.97 28.50 3.90
CA ILE A 22 -3.08 29.27 4.47
C ILE A 22 -2.79 30.77 4.39
N VAL A 23 -1.55 31.19 4.66
CA VAL A 23 -1.17 32.62 4.75
C VAL A 23 -0.80 33.21 3.39
N ASP A 24 -0.58 32.39 2.36
CA ASP A 24 -0.12 32.81 1.04
C ASP A 24 -0.98 33.94 0.42
N GLY A 25 -2.31 33.76 0.41
CA GLY A 25 -3.23 34.79 -0.10
C GLY A 25 -3.14 36.12 0.66
N ALA A 26 -2.91 36.07 1.97
CA ALA A 26 -2.73 37.27 2.78
C ALA A 26 -1.40 37.98 2.44
N VAL A 27 -0.30 37.22 2.32
CA VAL A 27 1.02 37.74 1.94
C VAL A 27 0.96 38.42 0.58
N ILE A 28 0.32 37.80 -0.40
CA ILE A 28 0.17 38.32 -1.76
C ILE A 28 -0.53 39.70 -1.75
N ILE A 29 -1.61 39.85 -0.96
CA ILE A 29 -2.36 41.12 -0.87
C ILE A 29 -1.57 42.18 -0.10
N VAL A 30 -0.97 41.84 1.04
CA VAL A 30 -0.20 42.79 1.86
C VAL A 30 1.02 43.30 1.11
N GLU A 31 1.74 42.41 0.41
CA GLU A 31 2.90 42.79 -0.41
C GLU A 31 2.46 43.66 -1.60
N ALA A 32 1.30 43.39 -2.21
CA ALA A 32 0.75 44.24 -3.27
C ALA A 32 0.58 45.69 -2.82
N VAL A 33 -0.04 45.87 -1.65
CA VAL A 33 -0.28 47.18 -1.03
C VAL A 33 1.04 47.85 -0.69
N MET A 34 1.93 47.14 0.02
CA MET A 34 3.23 47.65 0.45
C MET A 34 4.12 48.04 -0.73
N HIS A 35 4.15 47.22 -1.79
CA HIS A 35 4.90 47.50 -3.00
C HIS A 35 4.36 48.75 -3.71
N ARG A 36 3.03 48.90 -3.82
CA ARG A 36 2.43 50.11 -4.42
C ARG A 36 2.72 51.36 -3.60
N LEU A 37 2.64 51.29 -2.27
CA LEU A 37 2.97 52.41 -1.37
C LEU A 37 4.46 52.81 -1.45
N GLY A 38 5.37 51.84 -1.58
CA GLY A 38 6.82 52.09 -1.58
C GLY A 38 7.42 52.46 -2.94
N HIS A 39 6.85 51.97 -4.05
CA HIS A 39 7.46 52.06 -5.39
C HIS A 39 6.59 52.78 -6.44
N SER A 40 5.35 53.17 -6.12
CA SER A 40 4.53 53.95 -7.05
C SER A 40 5.07 55.36 -7.21
N LYS A 41 5.15 55.84 -8.46
CA LYS A 41 5.51 57.23 -8.80
C LYS A 41 4.58 58.26 -8.14
N HIS A 42 3.35 57.86 -7.84
CA HIS A 42 2.33 58.69 -7.19
C HIS A 42 2.69 59.04 -5.73
N PHE A 43 3.43 58.16 -5.02
CA PHE A 43 3.76 58.32 -3.60
C PHE A 43 5.19 58.82 -3.34
N VAL A 44 5.93 59.18 -4.39
CA VAL A 44 7.32 59.67 -4.28
C VAL A 44 7.44 61.00 -3.52
N HIS A 45 6.38 61.82 -3.56
CA HIS A 45 6.33 63.13 -2.89
C HIS A 45 5.42 63.17 -1.65
N ILE A 46 4.79 62.04 -1.29
CA ILE A 46 3.82 61.95 -0.20
C ILE A 46 4.50 61.28 1.00
N THR A 47 4.64 61.99 2.12
CA THR A 47 5.30 61.47 3.33
C THR A 47 4.32 60.85 4.32
N ARG A 48 3.02 61.17 4.23
CA ARG A 48 1.97 60.65 5.10
C ARG A 48 0.62 60.58 4.39
N LEU A 49 -0.08 59.46 4.52
CA LEU A 49 -1.45 59.25 4.05
C LEU A 49 -2.47 59.46 5.17
N ASN A 50 -3.64 60.01 4.83
CA ASN A 50 -4.82 59.99 5.70
C ASN A 50 -5.51 58.61 5.64
N GLN A 51 -6.40 58.30 6.61
CA GLN A 51 -7.09 57.00 6.67
C GLN A 51 -7.92 56.74 5.40
N ALA A 52 -8.70 57.73 4.94
CA ALA A 52 -9.52 57.58 3.74
C ALA A 52 -8.68 57.31 2.47
N GLU A 53 -7.49 57.93 2.37
CA GLU A 53 -6.57 57.71 1.26
C GLU A 53 -5.96 56.30 1.32
N MET A 54 -5.62 55.84 2.53
CA MET A 54 -5.16 54.46 2.77
C MET A 54 -6.25 53.45 2.41
N ASP A 55 -7.50 53.69 2.80
CA ASP A 55 -8.62 52.79 2.51
C ASP A 55 -8.83 52.64 1.00
N VAL A 56 -8.82 53.75 0.26
CA VAL A 56 -8.95 53.74 -1.21
C VAL A 56 -7.77 53.03 -1.87
N GLU A 57 -6.55 53.28 -1.41
CA GLU A 57 -5.35 52.67 -1.97
C GLU A 57 -5.27 51.17 -1.72
N VAL A 58 -5.59 50.74 -0.50
CA VAL A 58 -5.66 49.32 -0.14
C VAL A 58 -6.74 48.64 -0.94
N ASN A 59 -7.94 49.24 -1.06
CA ASN A 59 -9.04 48.65 -1.82
C ASN A 59 -8.67 48.49 -3.31
N GLN A 60 -8.07 49.50 -3.93
CA GLN A 60 -7.63 49.41 -5.33
C GLN A 60 -6.52 48.38 -5.53
N SER A 61 -5.53 48.32 -4.63
CA SER A 61 -4.40 47.39 -4.73
C SER A 61 -4.84 45.95 -4.50
N ALA A 62 -5.64 45.73 -3.46
CA ALA A 62 -6.22 44.43 -3.14
C ALA A 62 -7.12 43.94 -4.28
N SER A 63 -8.03 44.77 -4.79
CA SER A 63 -8.94 44.42 -5.89
C SER A 63 -8.20 43.99 -7.16
N LYS A 64 -7.09 44.67 -7.50
CA LYS A 64 -6.27 44.30 -8.68
C LYS A 64 -5.62 42.93 -8.53
N MET A 65 -5.16 42.57 -7.33
CA MET A 65 -4.52 41.27 -7.09
C MET A 65 -5.50 40.17 -6.67
N MET A 66 -6.73 40.53 -6.35
CA MET A 66 -7.80 39.63 -5.92
C MET A 66 -8.05 38.54 -6.96
N ASN A 67 -8.19 38.88 -8.24
CA ASN A 67 -8.44 37.88 -9.29
C ASN A 67 -7.34 36.81 -9.33
N SER A 68 -6.07 37.21 -9.29
CA SER A 68 -4.94 36.24 -9.36
C SER A 68 -4.83 35.39 -8.09
N ALA A 69 -5.02 35.98 -6.91
CA ALA A 69 -4.97 35.27 -5.63
C ALA A 69 -6.14 34.28 -5.46
N VAL A 70 -7.36 34.71 -5.83
CA VAL A 70 -8.59 33.91 -5.77
C VAL A 70 -8.49 32.68 -6.67
N PHE A 71 -8.10 32.86 -7.94
CA PHE A 71 -7.93 31.73 -8.85
C PHE A 71 -6.86 30.76 -8.35
N GLY A 72 -5.77 31.27 -7.79
CA GLY A 72 -4.75 30.47 -7.12
C GLY A 72 -5.30 29.57 -6.00
N GLN A 73 -6.01 30.17 -5.06
CA GLN A 73 -6.59 29.45 -3.92
C GLN A 73 -7.67 28.44 -4.36
N ILE A 74 -8.49 28.77 -5.37
CA ILE A 74 -9.45 27.82 -5.95
C ILE A 74 -8.74 26.64 -6.61
N ILE A 75 -7.64 26.87 -7.34
CA ILE A 75 -6.85 25.79 -7.93
C ILE A 75 -6.31 24.87 -6.84
N ILE A 76 -5.72 25.42 -5.77
CA ILE A 76 -5.24 24.62 -4.64
C ILE A 76 -6.40 23.80 -4.05
N LEU A 77 -7.57 24.40 -3.81
CA LEU A 77 -8.76 23.70 -3.29
C LEU A 77 -9.21 22.54 -4.19
N VAL A 78 -9.33 22.77 -5.49
CA VAL A 78 -9.78 21.76 -6.46
C VAL A 78 -8.77 20.62 -6.62
N VAL A 79 -7.49 20.90 -6.45
CA VAL A 79 -6.43 19.89 -6.49
C VAL A 79 -6.55 18.84 -5.39
N TYR A 80 -7.16 19.18 -4.25
CA TYR A 80 -7.50 18.21 -3.20
C TYR A 80 -8.76 17.39 -3.51
N LEU A 81 -9.60 17.77 -4.49
CA LEU A 81 -10.85 17.08 -4.81
C LEU A 81 -10.63 15.60 -5.18
N PRO A 82 -9.63 15.23 -6.00
CA PRO A 82 -9.40 13.83 -6.32
C PRO A 82 -9.00 12.96 -5.13
N ILE A 83 -8.49 13.53 -4.02
CA ILE A 83 -8.20 12.76 -2.80
C ILE A 83 -9.49 12.22 -2.17
N PHE A 84 -10.63 12.88 -2.38
CA PHE A 84 -11.94 12.36 -1.94
C PHE A 84 -12.38 11.10 -2.68
N THR A 85 -11.76 10.76 -3.81
CA THR A 85 -12.03 9.52 -4.54
C THR A 85 -11.36 8.31 -3.90
N LEU A 86 -10.37 8.50 -3.02
CA LEU A 86 -9.72 7.42 -2.31
C LEU A 86 -10.74 6.67 -1.44
N GLN A 87 -10.82 5.35 -1.60
CA GLN A 87 -11.72 4.49 -0.83
C GLN A 87 -10.91 3.65 0.16
N GLY A 88 -11.56 2.74 0.87
CA GLY A 88 -10.88 1.83 1.80
C GLY A 88 -10.07 2.56 2.87
N ILE A 89 -8.87 2.04 3.12
CA ILE A 89 -7.99 2.47 4.20
C ILE A 89 -7.36 3.83 3.90
N GLU A 90 -6.79 3.98 2.71
CA GLU A 90 -6.20 5.24 2.30
C GLU A 90 -7.25 6.35 2.29
N GLY A 91 -8.50 6.04 1.95
CA GLY A 91 -9.62 6.97 2.07
C GLY A 91 -9.87 7.37 3.53
N LYS A 92 -9.94 6.41 4.45
CA LYS A 92 -10.13 6.69 5.89
C LYS A 92 -8.98 7.51 6.49
N MET A 93 -7.77 7.35 5.99
CA MET A 93 -6.58 8.05 6.48
C MET A 93 -6.41 9.44 5.86
N PHE A 94 -6.58 9.60 4.54
CA PHE A 94 -6.26 10.85 3.83
C PHE A 94 -7.48 11.74 3.52
N LYS A 95 -8.72 11.24 3.56
CA LYS A 95 -9.91 12.12 3.40
C LYS A 95 -10.04 13.15 4.52
N PRO A 96 -9.89 12.80 5.81
CA PRO A 96 -9.93 13.79 6.88
C PRO A 96 -8.87 14.88 6.70
N MET A 97 -7.68 14.48 6.24
CA MET A 97 -6.57 15.38 5.92
C MET A 97 -6.94 16.37 4.80
N ALA A 98 -7.55 15.90 3.71
CA ALA A 98 -7.99 16.78 2.62
C ALA A 98 -9.14 17.72 3.06
N GLN A 99 -10.05 17.24 3.90
CA GLN A 99 -11.17 18.03 4.43
C GLN A 99 -10.69 19.20 5.30
N THR A 100 -9.76 18.95 6.23
CA THR A 100 -9.25 20.01 7.11
C THR A 100 -8.51 21.10 6.33
N VAL A 101 -7.66 20.71 5.37
CA VAL A 101 -6.97 21.66 4.50
C VAL A 101 -7.96 22.44 3.64
N ALA A 102 -8.95 21.78 3.04
CA ALA A 102 -9.99 22.44 2.27
C ALA A 102 -10.79 23.46 3.11
N PHE A 103 -11.15 23.10 4.36
CA PHE A 103 -11.84 24.00 5.28
C PHE A 103 -10.96 25.18 5.70
N ALA A 104 -9.68 24.94 5.98
CA ALA A 104 -8.73 25.98 6.34
C ALA A 104 -8.48 26.94 5.17
N LEU A 105 -8.31 26.43 3.95
CA LEU A 105 -8.16 27.25 2.75
C LEU A 105 -9.42 28.02 2.39
N LEU A 106 -10.61 27.45 2.58
CA LEU A 106 -11.87 28.17 2.38
C LEU A 106 -12.01 29.31 3.40
N GLY A 107 -11.66 29.06 4.67
CA GLY A 107 -11.61 30.11 5.69
C GLY A 107 -10.58 31.20 5.36
N ALA A 108 -9.37 30.81 4.98
CA ALA A 108 -8.30 31.73 4.58
C ALA A 108 -8.67 32.55 3.34
N PHE A 109 -9.34 31.92 2.38
CA PHE A 109 -9.90 32.57 1.20
C PHE A 109 -10.88 33.67 1.60
N LEU A 110 -11.90 33.36 2.42
CA LEU A 110 -12.88 34.34 2.89
C LEU A 110 -12.23 35.49 3.68
N LEU A 111 -11.28 35.18 4.56
CA LEU A 111 -10.55 36.18 5.34
C LEU A 111 -9.63 37.04 4.48
N SER A 112 -9.01 36.47 3.44
CA SER A 112 -8.15 37.22 2.52
C SER A 112 -8.91 38.28 1.72
N LEU A 113 -10.20 38.06 1.45
CA LEU A 113 -11.06 39.00 0.73
C LEU A 113 -11.67 40.08 1.63
N THR A 114 -11.90 39.76 2.90
CA THR A 114 -12.65 40.63 3.83
C THR A 114 -11.75 41.24 4.89
N TYR A 115 -11.14 40.40 5.72
CA TYR A 115 -10.39 40.81 6.90
C TYR A 115 -9.00 41.38 6.58
N ILE A 116 -8.24 40.74 5.67
CA ILE A 116 -6.87 41.16 5.38
C ILE A 116 -6.77 42.57 4.79
N PRO A 117 -7.59 42.98 3.78
CA PRO A 117 -7.55 44.34 3.26
C PRO A 117 -7.96 45.37 4.32
N MET A 118 -8.99 45.09 5.10
CA MET A 118 -9.45 45.96 6.19
C MET A 118 -8.34 46.18 7.23
N MET A 119 -7.72 45.10 7.71
CA MET A 119 -6.62 45.18 8.68
C MET A 119 -5.38 45.84 8.12
N SER A 120 -5.07 45.61 6.84
CA SER A 120 -3.97 46.28 6.15
C SER A 120 -4.17 47.80 6.16
N SER A 121 -5.40 48.28 5.91
CA SER A 121 -5.68 49.72 5.94
C SER A 121 -5.58 50.35 7.33
N VAL A 122 -5.96 49.61 8.37
CA VAL A 122 -5.94 50.12 9.76
C VAL A 122 -4.52 50.09 10.36
N PHE A 123 -3.77 49.00 10.15
CA PHE A 123 -2.52 48.74 10.87
C PHE A 123 -1.25 49.04 10.09
N LEU A 124 -1.29 49.12 8.75
CA LEU A 124 -0.08 49.50 8.00
C LEU A 124 0.32 50.94 8.32
N SER A 125 1.63 51.16 8.42
CA SER A 125 2.17 52.48 8.73
C SER A 125 1.78 53.49 7.65
N LYS A 126 1.00 54.49 8.05
CA LYS A 126 0.62 55.65 7.22
C LYS A 126 1.78 56.57 6.87
N LYS A 127 2.95 56.38 7.49
CA LYS A 127 4.20 57.09 7.17
C LYS A 127 4.96 56.31 6.10
N ILE A 128 5.12 56.91 4.93
CA ILE A 128 5.88 56.32 3.82
C ILE A 128 7.37 56.56 4.09
N LYS A 129 8.08 55.52 4.52
CA LYS A 129 9.53 55.59 4.76
C LYS A 129 10.28 55.28 3.46
N HIS A 130 10.93 56.29 2.89
CA HIS A 130 11.78 56.12 1.70
C HIS A 130 13.21 55.62 2.00
N LYS A 131 13.59 55.42 3.28
CA LYS A 131 14.90 54.84 3.62
C LYS A 131 14.90 53.34 3.32
N LEU A 132 15.88 52.91 2.52
CA LEU A 132 16.14 51.50 2.22
C LEU A 132 16.39 50.71 3.52
N ASN A 133 15.51 49.78 3.85
CA ASN A 133 15.69 48.87 4.97
C ASN A 133 16.79 47.83 4.66
N ALA A 134 17.26 47.13 5.69
CA ALA A 134 18.22 46.03 5.50
C ALA A 134 17.70 44.97 4.51
N SER A 135 16.39 44.67 4.56
CA SER A 135 15.72 43.79 3.59
C SER A 135 15.78 44.31 2.15
N ASP A 136 15.63 45.63 1.93
CA ASP A 136 15.71 46.22 0.59
C ASP A 136 17.13 46.15 0.01
N LYS A 137 18.16 46.27 0.85
CA LYS A 137 19.56 46.10 0.43
C LYS A 137 19.87 44.67 0.02
N VAL A 138 19.44 43.69 0.81
CA VAL A 138 19.62 42.26 0.50
C VAL A 138 18.84 41.89 -0.77
N MET A 139 17.57 42.27 -0.84
CA MET A 139 16.73 42.02 -2.01
C MET A 139 17.31 42.68 -3.27
N GLY A 140 17.77 43.93 -3.18
CA GLY A 140 18.40 44.61 -4.31
C GLY A 140 19.72 43.96 -4.76
N SER A 141 20.41 43.22 -3.89
CA SER A 141 21.56 42.40 -4.28
C SER A 141 21.12 41.14 -5.03
N ILE A 142 20.14 40.42 -4.47
CA ILE A 142 19.55 39.20 -5.08
C ILE A 142 18.95 39.53 -6.45
N GLU A 143 18.20 40.63 -6.54
CA GLU A 143 17.58 41.10 -7.77
C GLU A 143 18.61 41.44 -8.84
N ARG A 144 19.69 42.17 -8.51
CA ARG A 144 20.77 42.47 -9.46
C ARG A 144 21.47 41.20 -9.96
N ALA A 145 21.77 40.26 -9.06
CA ALA A 145 22.37 38.99 -9.41
C ALA A 145 21.45 38.15 -10.32
N TYR A 146 20.17 38.05 -9.94
CA TYR A 146 19.14 37.37 -10.71
C TYR A 146 18.93 37.99 -12.09
N GLN A 147 18.80 39.32 -12.19
CA GLN A 147 18.62 40.02 -13.47
C GLN A 147 19.83 39.82 -14.39
N LYS A 148 21.06 39.83 -13.86
CA LYS A 148 22.26 39.54 -14.63
C LYS A 148 22.28 38.09 -15.14
N ALA A 149 21.87 37.13 -14.31
CA ALA A 149 21.74 35.73 -14.68
C ALA A 149 20.63 35.51 -15.72
N LEU A 150 19.45 36.09 -15.50
CA LEU A 150 18.31 36.03 -16.40
C LEU A 150 18.64 36.63 -17.77
N TYR A 151 19.30 37.80 -17.81
CA TYR A 151 19.69 38.41 -19.08
C TYR A 151 20.58 37.49 -19.94
N ARG A 152 21.53 36.78 -19.32
CA ARG A 152 22.36 35.77 -19.99
C ARG A 152 21.52 34.56 -20.40
N ALA A 153 20.65 34.09 -19.51
CA ALA A 153 19.76 32.95 -19.75
C ALA A 153 18.86 33.16 -20.97
N LEU A 154 18.28 34.36 -21.12
CA LEU A 154 17.43 34.73 -22.25
C LEU A 154 18.15 34.69 -23.61
N ASN A 155 19.49 34.75 -23.64
CA ASN A 155 20.27 34.63 -24.88
C ASN A 155 20.49 33.17 -25.30
N PHE A 156 20.35 32.21 -24.38
CA PHE A 156 20.54 30.77 -24.65
C PHE A 156 19.29 29.94 -24.27
N PRO A 157 18.12 30.21 -24.88
CA PRO A 157 16.85 29.58 -24.48
C PRO A 157 16.86 28.05 -24.70
N LYS A 158 17.54 27.57 -25.75
CA LYS A 158 17.60 26.14 -26.09
C LYS A 158 18.43 25.33 -25.09
N SER A 159 19.53 25.88 -24.56
CA SER A 159 20.38 25.16 -23.61
C SER A 159 19.69 25.02 -22.26
N ILE A 160 18.97 26.05 -21.79
CA ILE A 160 18.20 25.98 -20.54
C ILE A 160 17.11 24.92 -20.63
N LEU A 161 16.37 24.90 -21.74
CA LEU A 161 15.34 23.88 -21.94
C LEU A 161 15.95 22.48 -21.97
N LEU A 162 17.11 22.30 -22.63
CA LEU A 162 17.83 21.03 -22.65
C LEU A 162 18.26 20.60 -21.24
N VAL A 163 18.81 21.50 -20.43
CA VAL A 163 19.19 21.21 -19.03
C VAL A 163 17.98 20.79 -18.22
N VAL A 164 16.85 21.48 -18.35
CA VAL A 164 15.61 21.14 -17.65
C VAL A 164 15.08 19.77 -18.08
N ILE A 165 15.09 19.46 -19.38
CA ILE A 165 14.67 18.16 -19.88
C ILE A 165 15.58 17.05 -19.35
N VAL A 166 16.90 17.27 -19.32
CA VAL A 166 17.86 16.31 -18.75
C VAL A 166 17.62 16.11 -17.26
N LEU A 167 17.40 17.19 -16.49
CA LEU A 167 17.07 17.11 -15.08
C LEU A 167 15.75 16.36 -14.86
N PHE A 168 14.73 16.62 -15.68
CA PHE A 168 13.46 15.92 -15.61
C PHE A 168 13.60 14.42 -15.88
N ILE A 169 14.29 14.04 -16.97
CA ILE A 169 14.55 12.63 -17.30
C ILE A 169 15.36 11.96 -16.19
N SER A 170 16.37 12.64 -15.65
CA SER A 170 17.16 12.15 -14.52
C SER A 170 16.31 11.95 -13.26
N SER A 171 15.39 12.87 -12.96
CA SER A 171 14.45 12.75 -11.83
C SER A 171 13.47 11.60 -12.04
N VAL A 172 12.92 11.42 -13.24
CA VAL A 172 12.03 10.29 -13.55
C VAL A 172 12.77 8.97 -13.41
N TRP A 173 14.01 8.88 -13.94
CA TRP A 173 14.85 7.70 -13.77
C TRP A 173 15.13 7.42 -12.29
N LEU A 174 15.41 8.47 -11.50
CA LEU A 174 15.64 8.33 -10.08
C LEU A 174 14.37 7.88 -9.33
N LEU A 175 13.19 8.37 -9.73
CA LEU A 175 11.89 7.93 -9.20
C LEU A 175 11.67 6.43 -9.43
N THR A 176 12.06 5.89 -10.58
CA THR A 176 11.94 4.43 -10.84
C THR A 176 12.83 3.57 -9.94
N ARG A 177 13.84 4.17 -9.30
CA ARG A 177 14.73 3.49 -8.35
C ARG A 177 14.31 3.70 -6.88
N LEU A 178 13.39 4.62 -6.61
CA LEU A 178 12.85 4.77 -5.26
C LEU A 178 11.97 3.56 -4.95
N GLY A 179 12.15 3.03 -3.74
CA GLY A 179 11.31 1.98 -3.20
C GLY A 179 9.86 2.44 -3.02
N GLY A 180 8.95 1.51 -2.76
CA GLY A 180 7.53 1.79 -2.55
C GLY A 180 7.03 1.22 -1.22
N GLU A 181 6.27 2.02 -0.48
CA GLU A 181 5.58 1.58 0.73
C GLU A 181 4.20 2.23 0.85
N PHE A 182 3.25 1.58 1.50
CA PHE A 182 1.90 2.13 1.64
C PHE A 182 1.91 3.37 2.55
N ILE A 183 2.29 3.16 3.80
CA ILE A 183 2.46 4.18 4.83
C ILE A 183 3.70 3.80 5.64
N PRO A 184 4.58 4.76 5.97
CA PRO A 184 5.72 4.52 6.85
C PRO A 184 5.25 3.99 8.22
N ALA A 185 6.03 3.14 8.88
CA ALA A 185 5.69 2.65 10.22
C ALA A 185 5.59 3.81 11.23
N LEU A 186 4.49 3.89 11.98
CA LEU A 186 4.28 4.94 12.98
C LEU A 186 4.86 4.47 14.32
N GLU A 187 5.70 5.30 14.94
CA GLU A 187 6.18 5.03 16.30
C GLU A 187 5.06 5.30 17.31
N GLU A 188 4.62 4.26 18.03
CA GLU A 188 3.47 4.32 18.98
C GLU A 188 3.88 4.38 20.46
N GLY A 189 5.17 4.43 20.77
CA GLY A 189 5.69 4.49 22.15
C GLY A 189 5.92 3.13 22.80
N ASP A 190 5.07 2.14 22.52
CA ASP A 190 5.11 0.81 23.12
C ASP A 190 5.31 -0.29 22.08
N PHE A 191 5.69 -1.50 22.51
CA PHE A 191 5.68 -2.67 21.64
C PHE A 191 4.52 -3.62 21.94
N ALA A 192 3.94 -4.18 20.89
CA ALA A 192 3.20 -5.43 20.94
C ALA A 192 4.09 -6.55 20.37
N VAL A 193 4.26 -7.62 21.14
CA VAL A 193 5.11 -8.75 20.79
C VAL A 193 4.25 -9.99 20.60
N ASP A 194 4.13 -10.43 19.34
CA ASP A 194 3.50 -11.71 18.98
C ASP A 194 4.42 -12.84 19.46
N THR A 195 4.05 -13.49 20.56
CA THR A 195 4.85 -14.52 21.23
C THR A 195 4.16 -15.86 21.08
N ARG A 196 4.84 -16.85 20.49
CA ARG A 196 4.27 -18.19 20.26
C ARG A 196 5.19 -19.27 20.80
N VAL A 197 4.59 -20.31 21.37
CA VAL A 197 5.26 -21.58 21.68
C VAL A 197 5.00 -22.59 20.57
N LEU A 198 5.61 -23.77 20.65
CA LEU A 198 5.33 -24.86 19.72
C LEU A 198 3.84 -25.24 19.74
N THR A 199 3.27 -25.46 18.55
CA THR A 199 1.88 -25.86 18.39
C THR A 199 1.57 -27.14 19.15
N GLY A 200 0.42 -27.18 19.82
CA GLY A 200 0.02 -28.29 20.70
C GLY A 200 0.55 -28.19 22.14
N SER A 201 1.30 -27.13 22.48
CA SER A 201 1.72 -26.88 23.87
C SER A 201 0.53 -26.62 24.79
N SER A 202 0.66 -27.02 26.06
CA SER A 202 -0.34 -26.75 27.09
C SER A 202 -0.37 -25.26 27.46
N LEU A 203 -1.51 -24.78 27.96
CA LEU A 203 -1.64 -23.42 28.51
C LEU A 203 -0.59 -23.15 29.60
N GLN A 204 -0.30 -24.14 30.45
CA GLN A 204 0.70 -24.02 31.52
C GLN A 204 2.10 -23.77 30.96
N THR A 205 2.46 -24.45 29.87
CA THR A 205 3.71 -24.26 29.13
C THR A 205 3.78 -22.85 28.55
N THR A 206 2.69 -22.37 27.94
CA THR A 206 2.60 -21.01 27.39
C THR A 206 2.77 -19.97 28.51
N ILE A 207 2.08 -20.12 29.65
CA ILE A 207 2.22 -19.23 30.81
C ILE A 207 3.67 -19.21 31.30
N ALA A 208 4.29 -20.36 31.52
CA ALA A 208 5.66 -20.42 32.03
C ALA A 208 6.67 -19.76 31.09
N ASN A 209 6.56 -20.00 29.77
CA ASN A 209 7.49 -19.44 28.79
C ASN A 209 7.29 -17.93 28.57
N THR A 210 6.04 -17.48 28.53
CA THR A 210 5.72 -16.04 28.41
C THR A 210 6.11 -15.26 29.67
N GLN A 211 5.97 -15.85 30.87
CA GLN A 211 6.47 -15.26 32.11
C GLN A 211 7.99 -15.15 32.14
N LYS A 212 8.72 -16.17 31.66
CA LYS A 212 10.19 -16.08 31.48
C LYS A 212 10.57 -14.97 30.51
N ALA A 213 9.88 -14.86 29.38
CA ALA A 213 10.10 -13.80 28.40
C ALA A 213 9.86 -12.41 29.01
N ALA A 214 8.73 -12.22 29.71
CA ALA A 214 8.44 -10.98 30.43
C ALA A 214 9.50 -10.65 31.48
N HIS A 215 9.99 -11.64 32.22
CA HIS A 215 11.04 -11.47 33.22
C HIS A 215 12.37 -11.03 32.59
N ILE A 216 12.78 -11.64 31.46
CA ILE A 216 13.99 -11.22 30.73
C ILE A 216 13.88 -9.77 30.28
N LEU A 217 12.73 -9.38 29.72
CA LEU A 217 12.50 -8.01 29.25
C LEU A 217 12.56 -7.00 30.40
N LEU A 218 11.90 -7.29 31.52
CA LEU A 218 11.88 -6.40 32.69
C LEU A 218 13.24 -6.27 33.40
N THR A 219 14.04 -7.34 33.43
CA THR A 219 15.31 -7.36 34.17
C THR A 219 16.48 -6.80 33.40
N ARG A 220 16.54 -7.03 32.08
CA ARG A 220 17.70 -6.64 31.25
C ARG A 220 17.55 -5.29 30.57
N PHE A 221 16.32 -4.80 30.41
CA PHE A 221 16.04 -3.57 29.70
C PHE A 221 15.42 -2.54 30.65
N PRO A 222 16.22 -1.56 31.14
CA PRO A 222 15.71 -0.52 32.05
C PRO A 222 14.66 0.40 31.40
N GLU A 223 14.51 0.34 30.07
CA GLU A 223 13.48 1.04 29.31
C GLU A 223 12.07 0.47 29.54
N VAL A 224 11.95 -0.79 29.96
CA VAL A 224 10.65 -1.45 30.12
C VAL A 224 10.05 -1.09 31.47
N GLN A 225 8.87 -0.47 31.46
CA GLN A 225 8.12 -0.14 32.67
C GLN A 225 7.24 -1.30 33.12
N LYS A 226 6.53 -1.92 32.18
CA LYS A 226 5.55 -2.98 32.46
C LYS A 226 5.45 -3.92 31.28
N VAL A 227 5.22 -5.19 31.57
CA VAL A 227 4.89 -6.20 30.56
C VAL A 227 3.55 -6.81 30.92
N VAL A 228 2.60 -6.80 29.99
CA VAL A 228 1.28 -7.44 30.13
C VAL A 228 1.19 -8.55 29.11
N THR A 229 0.93 -9.78 29.57
CA THR A 229 0.78 -10.95 28.70
C THR A 229 -0.69 -11.33 28.61
N LYS A 230 -1.19 -11.48 27.39
CA LYS A 230 -2.54 -11.99 27.09
C LYS A 230 -2.36 -13.30 26.34
N ILE A 231 -2.84 -14.42 26.90
CA ILE A 231 -2.74 -15.75 26.29
C ILE A 231 -4.13 -16.21 25.90
N GLY A 232 -4.27 -16.75 24.68
CA GLY A 232 -5.57 -17.18 24.16
C GLY A 232 -6.60 -16.07 23.95
N SER A 233 -7.84 -16.49 23.72
CA SER A 233 -8.96 -15.60 23.44
C SER A 233 -9.55 -15.01 24.72
N GLY A 234 -10.04 -13.76 24.65
CA GLY A 234 -10.80 -13.16 25.75
C GLY A 234 -12.24 -13.70 25.80
N GLU A 235 -12.96 -13.43 26.90
CA GLU A 235 -14.39 -13.80 27.04
C GLU A 235 -15.26 -13.17 25.96
N VAL A 236 -14.92 -11.94 25.54
CA VAL A 236 -15.50 -11.32 24.36
C VAL A 236 -14.66 -11.78 23.15
N PRO A 237 -15.22 -12.58 22.24
CA PRO A 237 -14.47 -13.24 21.16
C PRO A 237 -14.22 -12.28 19.98
N THR A 238 -13.60 -11.13 20.25
CA THR A 238 -13.14 -10.19 19.22
C THR A 238 -11.82 -10.60 18.58
N ASP A 239 -11.08 -11.50 19.23
CA ASP A 239 -9.75 -11.96 18.82
C ASP A 239 -9.62 -13.48 19.10
N PRO A 240 -9.82 -14.33 18.07
CA PRO A 240 -9.75 -15.79 18.21
C PRO A 240 -8.29 -16.25 18.23
N MET A 241 -7.60 -16.00 19.35
CA MET A 241 -6.22 -16.42 19.54
C MET A 241 -6.14 -17.83 20.17
N PRO A 242 -5.30 -18.74 19.64
CA PRO A 242 -5.10 -20.07 20.21
C PRO A 242 -4.29 -20.03 21.52
N MET A 243 -4.33 -21.12 22.29
CA MET A 243 -3.71 -21.22 23.62
C MET A 243 -2.17 -21.32 23.60
N ASP A 244 -1.59 -21.59 22.43
CA ASP A 244 -0.14 -21.62 22.15
C ASP A 244 0.40 -20.25 21.70
N ALA A 245 -0.46 -19.24 21.59
CA ALA A 245 -0.10 -17.87 21.23
C ALA A 245 -0.40 -16.88 22.37
N SER A 246 0.43 -15.83 22.44
CA SER A 246 0.37 -14.80 23.45
C SER A 246 0.72 -13.44 22.85
N ASP A 247 -0.09 -12.44 23.18
CA ASP A 247 0.20 -11.05 22.89
C ASP A 247 0.84 -10.42 24.12
N MET A 248 2.12 -10.06 24.01
CA MET A 248 2.83 -9.40 25.06
C MET A 248 2.92 -7.90 24.78
N MET A 249 2.23 -7.10 25.58
CA MET A 249 2.31 -5.64 25.54
C MET A 249 3.47 -5.19 26.43
N VAL A 250 4.50 -4.61 25.83
CA VAL A 250 5.69 -4.10 26.50
C VAL A 250 5.57 -2.58 26.55
N ILE A 251 5.21 -2.07 27.72
CA ILE A 251 5.06 -0.64 27.98
C ILE A 251 6.44 -0.05 28.29
N LEU A 252 6.85 0.95 27.52
CA LEU A 252 8.16 1.56 27.60
C LEU A 252 8.11 2.91 28.32
N LYS A 253 9.25 3.28 28.92
CA LYS A 253 9.49 4.64 29.37
C LYS A 253 9.58 5.60 28.18
N PRO A 254 9.38 6.92 28.40
CA PRO A 254 9.63 7.94 27.39
C PRO A 254 11.03 7.79 26.77
N LYS A 255 11.14 8.06 25.47
CA LYS A 255 12.36 7.82 24.66
C LYS A 255 13.58 8.58 25.18
N GLU A 256 13.34 9.70 25.87
CA GLU A 256 14.37 10.54 26.49
C GLU A 256 15.10 9.83 27.65
N GLU A 257 14.48 8.82 28.27
CA GLU A 257 15.02 8.05 29.40
C GLU A 257 15.76 6.77 28.96
N TRP A 258 15.86 6.51 27.66
CA TRP A 258 16.45 5.27 27.15
C TRP A 258 17.97 5.25 27.28
N THR A 259 18.53 4.11 27.71
CA THR A 259 19.99 3.97 27.92
C THR A 259 20.61 2.90 27.02
N SER A 260 19.87 1.84 26.71
CA SER A 260 20.34 0.66 25.99
C SER A 260 20.23 0.79 24.47
N ALA A 261 19.36 1.66 23.95
CA ALA A 261 19.17 1.87 22.52
C ALA A 261 18.68 3.29 22.24
N LYS A 262 18.92 3.80 21.02
CA LYS A 262 18.44 5.13 20.60
C LYS A 262 17.17 5.09 19.74
N THR A 263 16.87 3.92 19.16
CA THR A 263 15.75 3.76 18.22
C THR A 263 14.94 2.51 18.56
N PHE A 264 13.65 2.53 18.22
CA PHE A 264 12.77 1.37 18.40
C PHE A 264 13.31 0.14 17.66
N ASN A 265 13.83 0.31 16.44
CA ASN A 265 14.42 -0.78 15.66
C ASN A 265 15.59 -1.44 16.42
N GLU A 266 16.53 -0.65 16.93
CA GLU A 266 17.67 -1.15 17.69
C GLU A 266 17.23 -1.84 18.99
N LEU A 267 16.27 -1.26 19.71
CA LEU A 267 15.73 -1.82 20.94
C LEU A 267 15.06 -3.17 20.68
N SER A 268 14.20 -3.25 19.65
CA SER A 268 13.52 -4.48 19.27
C SER A 268 14.48 -5.58 18.82
N GLU A 269 15.60 -5.25 18.19
CA GLU A 269 16.63 -6.23 17.80
C GLU A 269 17.35 -6.78 19.03
N LYS A 270 17.71 -5.92 19.99
CA LYS A 270 18.34 -6.33 21.26
C LYS A 270 17.40 -7.19 22.10
N MET A 271 16.14 -6.78 22.24
CA MET A 271 15.10 -7.56 22.93
C MET A 271 14.83 -8.89 22.23
N GLY A 272 14.72 -8.88 20.89
CA GLY A 272 14.56 -10.09 20.09
C GLY A 272 15.68 -11.10 20.29
N LYS A 273 16.94 -10.65 20.32
CA LYS A 273 18.10 -11.51 20.64
C LYS A 273 18.04 -12.07 22.05
N ALA A 274 17.63 -11.27 23.04
CA ALA A 274 17.48 -11.75 24.42
C ALA A 274 16.38 -12.83 24.55
N LEU A 275 15.28 -12.69 23.81
CA LEU A 275 14.18 -13.67 23.83
C LEU A 275 14.51 -14.99 23.12
N GLN A 276 15.52 -15.03 22.24
CA GLN A 276 15.99 -16.27 21.61
C GLN A 276 16.64 -17.25 22.60
N GLU A 277 16.95 -16.81 23.82
CA GLU A 277 17.45 -17.67 24.90
C GLU A 277 16.40 -18.66 25.42
N ILE A 278 15.11 -18.43 25.13
CA ILE A 278 14.04 -19.33 25.52
C ILE A 278 13.79 -20.33 24.38
N PRO A 279 14.15 -21.62 24.55
CA PRO A 279 13.99 -22.60 23.49
C PRO A 279 12.50 -22.81 23.16
N GLY A 280 12.19 -22.91 21.86
CA GLY A 280 10.82 -23.18 21.39
C GLY A 280 9.85 -22.00 21.50
N VAL A 281 10.36 -20.78 21.76
CA VAL A 281 9.56 -19.54 21.72
C VAL A 281 9.99 -18.69 20.52
N THR A 282 9.01 -18.19 19.77
CA THR A 282 9.22 -17.17 18.74
C THR A 282 8.60 -15.87 19.18
N ALA A 283 9.30 -14.75 18.98
CA ALA A 283 8.84 -13.40 19.35
C ALA A 283 8.94 -12.45 18.16
N GLY A 284 7.82 -11.82 17.79
CA GLY A 284 7.73 -10.83 16.73
C GLY A 284 7.37 -9.45 17.26
N PHE A 285 8.30 -8.50 17.19
CA PHE A 285 8.08 -7.12 17.66
C PHE A 285 7.39 -6.25 16.62
N GLN A 286 6.31 -5.58 17.04
CA GLN A 286 5.52 -4.62 16.28
C GLN A 286 4.96 -3.52 17.20
N PHE A 287 4.27 -2.55 16.62
CA PHE A 287 3.51 -1.55 17.38
C PHE A 287 2.06 -2.02 17.60
N PRO A 288 1.42 -1.68 18.74
CA PRO A 288 0.10 -2.20 19.10
C PRO A 288 -1.02 -1.94 18.09
N VAL A 289 -1.19 -0.68 17.65
CA VAL A 289 -2.21 -0.29 16.66
C VAL A 289 -1.84 -0.87 15.30
N GLN A 290 -0.58 -0.81 14.87
CA GLN A 290 -0.12 -1.44 13.64
C GLN A 290 -0.42 -2.95 13.59
N MET A 291 -0.14 -3.68 14.68
CA MET A 291 -0.40 -5.13 14.76
C MET A 291 -1.89 -5.44 14.57
N ARG A 292 -2.77 -4.72 15.27
CA ARG A 292 -4.23 -4.89 15.16
C ARG A 292 -4.76 -4.46 13.81
N PHE A 293 -4.16 -3.43 13.23
CA PHE A 293 -4.50 -2.96 11.90
C PHE A 293 -4.18 -4.02 10.84
N ASN A 294 -2.98 -4.60 10.88
CA ASN A 294 -2.59 -5.70 9.98
C ASN A 294 -3.51 -6.92 10.13
N GLU A 295 -3.82 -7.29 11.38
CA GLU A 295 -4.67 -8.43 11.70
C GLU A 295 -6.10 -8.25 11.18
N LEU A 296 -6.71 -7.08 11.39
CA LEU A 296 -8.04 -6.76 10.88
C LEU A 296 -8.09 -6.78 9.35
N MET A 297 -7.01 -6.33 8.70
CA MET A 297 -6.98 -6.18 7.25
C MET A 297 -6.70 -7.47 6.50
N THR A 298 -5.80 -8.28 7.03
CA THR A 298 -5.22 -9.39 6.27
C THR A 298 -5.42 -10.75 6.93
N GLY A 299 -5.98 -10.75 8.14
CA GLY A 299 -6.11 -11.94 8.98
C GLY A 299 -4.78 -12.39 9.59
N ALA A 300 -3.71 -11.61 9.43
CA ALA A 300 -2.39 -11.91 9.96
C ALA A 300 -1.69 -10.64 10.43
N ARG A 301 -0.78 -10.81 11.39
CA ARG A 301 -0.20 -9.69 12.15
C ARG A 301 0.98 -9.04 11.43
N GLN A 302 1.63 -9.76 10.53
CA GLN A 302 2.85 -9.34 9.85
C GLN A 302 2.63 -8.28 8.76
N ASP A 303 3.66 -7.48 8.47
CA ASP A 303 3.61 -6.39 7.47
C ASP A 303 3.29 -6.92 6.06
N VAL A 304 3.87 -8.07 5.68
CA VAL A 304 3.62 -8.76 4.41
C VAL A 304 3.19 -10.19 4.69
N VAL A 305 2.17 -10.64 3.98
CA VAL A 305 1.63 -12.00 4.13
C VAL A 305 1.53 -12.66 2.76
N CYS A 306 2.14 -13.83 2.61
CA CYS A 306 1.99 -14.67 1.43
C CYS A 306 0.94 -15.74 1.74
N LYS A 307 -0.14 -15.75 0.96
CA LYS A 307 -1.24 -16.71 1.12
C LYS A 307 -1.12 -17.76 0.03
N ILE A 308 -0.99 -19.03 0.40
CA ILE A 308 -1.06 -20.14 -0.57
C ILE A 308 -2.44 -20.76 -0.46
N PHE A 309 -3.16 -20.82 -1.57
CA PHE A 309 -4.49 -21.43 -1.67
C PHE A 309 -4.39 -22.85 -2.24
N GLY A 310 -5.26 -23.76 -1.77
CA GLY A 310 -5.35 -25.13 -2.27
C GLY A 310 -6.15 -26.05 -1.33
N GLU A 311 -6.60 -27.20 -1.82
CA GLU A 311 -7.55 -28.06 -1.10
C GLU A 311 -6.90 -28.99 -0.06
N ASN A 312 -5.76 -29.60 -0.39
CA ASN A 312 -5.06 -30.54 0.49
C ASN A 312 -4.09 -29.80 1.44
N LEU A 313 -4.28 -30.02 2.75
CA LEU A 313 -3.54 -29.35 3.83
C LEU A 313 -2.07 -29.75 3.91
N ASP A 314 -1.74 -31.02 3.64
CA ASP A 314 -0.36 -31.51 3.67
C ASP A 314 0.47 -30.85 2.56
N THR A 315 -0.14 -30.72 1.37
CA THR A 315 0.46 -30.03 0.22
C THR A 315 0.69 -28.56 0.55
N LEU A 316 -0.29 -27.89 1.18
CA LEU A 316 -0.13 -26.52 1.66
C LEU A 316 1.03 -26.39 2.65
N ALA A 317 1.15 -27.30 3.62
CA ALA A 317 2.23 -27.28 4.62
C ALA A 317 3.62 -27.42 3.96
N VAL A 318 3.79 -28.35 3.02
CA VAL A 318 5.05 -28.53 2.27
C VAL A 318 5.43 -27.26 1.51
N TYR A 319 4.47 -26.65 0.81
CA TYR A 319 4.73 -25.43 0.04
C TYR A 319 4.98 -24.21 0.92
N ALA A 320 4.31 -24.12 2.07
CA ALA A 320 4.54 -23.05 3.03
C ALA A 320 5.94 -23.12 3.64
N GLN A 321 6.43 -24.32 3.98
CA GLN A 321 7.78 -24.48 4.50
C GLN A 321 8.84 -24.12 3.44
N ARG A 322 8.66 -24.56 2.19
CA ARG A 322 9.53 -24.19 1.06
C ARG A 322 9.54 -22.68 0.81
N LEU A 323 8.36 -22.05 0.82
CA LEU A 323 8.24 -20.60 0.67
C LEU A 323 8.92 -19.86 1.84
N GLY A 324 8.77 -20.35 3.07
CA GLY A 324 9.47 -19.82 4.24
C GLY A 324 10.99 -19.88 4.10
N SER A 325 11.54 -20.99 3.60
CA SER A 325 12.97 -21.10 3.30
C SER A 325 13.44 -20.07 2.27
N ILE A 326 12.64 -19.78 1.24
CA ILE A 326 12.95 -18.75 0.24
C ILE A 326 12.91 -17.36 0.86
N ILE A 327 11.89 -17.04 1.67
CA ILE A 327 11.74 -15.74 2.33
C ILE A 327 12.95 -15.44 3.23
N ASN A 328 13.49 -16.44 3.94
CA ASN A 328 14.70 -16.27 4.76
C ASN A 328 15.94 -15.85 3.94
N THR A 329 15.99 -16.11 2.63
CA THR A 329 17.08 -15.65 1.75
C THR A 329 16.90 -14.21 1.26
N VAL A 330 15.74 -13.59 1.49
CA VAL A 330 15.44 -12.25 1.02
C VAL A 330 15.92 -11.22 2.03
N GLN A 331 16.78 -10.31 1.59
CA GLN A 331 17.27 -9.25 2.46
C GLN A 331 16.14 -8.29 2.86
N GLY A 332 15.98 -8.10 4.17
CA GLY A 332 14.97 -7.23 4.78
C GLY A 332 13.74 -7.96 5.31
N ALA A 333 13.57 -9.25 5.00
CA ALA A 333 12.54 -10.08 5.63
C ALA A 333 13.02 -10.53 7.02
N LYS A 334 12.27 -10.17 8.06
CA LYS A 334 12.56 -10.51 9.47
C LYS A 334 11.33 -11.11 10.14
N ASN A 335 11.56 -11.86 11.21
CA ASN A 335 10.51 -12.46 12.04
C ASN A 335 9.52 -13.28 11.19
N LEU A 336 10.07 -14.20 10.38
CA LEU A 336 9.27 -15.10 9.55
C LEU A 336 8.35 -15.93 10.44
N TYR A 337 7.06 -15.91 10.10
CA TYR A 337 6.03 -16.74 10.67
C TYR A 337 5.46 -17.64 9.58
N VAL A 338 5.58 -18.95 9.76
CA VAL A 338 4.93 -19.96 8.92
C VAL A 338 3.79 -20.54 9.73
N GLU A 339 2.57 -20.43 9.23
CA GLU A 339 1.40 -21.00 9.89
C GLU A 339 1.48 -22.54 9.93
N SER A 340 1.43 -23.11 11.13
CA SER A 340 1.42 -24.57 11.32
C SER A 340 0.00 -25.12 11.21
N ILE A 341 -0.24 -25.98 10.21
CA ILE A 341 -1.52 -26.67 10.05
C ILE A 341 -1.54 -28.02 10.79
N SER A 342 -0.44 -28.75 10.84
CA SER A 342 -0.33 -30.07 11.46
C SER A 342 0.46 -30.03 12.77
N GLY A 343 0.44 -31.15 13.52
CA GLY A 343 1.24 -31.33 14.73
C GLY A 343 0.50 -31.03 16.04
N MET A 344 -0.83 -30.98 16.00
CA MET A 344 -1.63 -31.00 17.23
C MET A 344 -1.95 -32.47 17.58
N PRO A 345 -1.41 -33.01 18.69
CA PRO A 345 -1.76 -34.35 19.13
C PRO A 345 -3.20 -34.37 19.62
N GLN A 346 -4.03 -35.23 19.03
CA GLN A 346 -5.43 -35.42 19.39
C GLN A 346 -5.68 -36.88 19.77
N ILE A 347 -6.52 -37.10 20.79
CA ILE A 347 -7.01 -38.42 21.13
C ILE A 347 -8.20 -38.71 20.20
N ILE A 348 -8.01 -39.60 19.23
CA ILE A 348 -9.04 -40.02 18.28
C ILE A 348 -9.65 -41.33 18.77
N ILE A 349 -10.97 -41.32 18.95
CA ILE A 349 -11.79 -42.47 19.36
C ILE A 349 -12.55 -42.95 18.13
N THR A 350 -12.13 -44.09 17.57
CA THR A 350 -12.75 -44.68 16.38
C THR A 350 -13.67 -45.82 16.78
N PHE A 351 -14.97 -45.57 16.79
CA PHE A 351 -15.97 -46.54 17.23
C PHE A 351 -16.08 -47.76 16.30
N ASN A 352 -16.10 -48.95 16.90
CA ASN A 352 -16.40 -50.18 16.18
C ASN A 352 -17.92 -50.41 16.17
N ARG A 353 -18.59 -49.98 15.09
CA ARG A 353 -20.06 -50.06 14.96
C ARG A 353 -20.62 -51.48 15.12
N ASN A 354 -19.86 -52.51 14.77
CA ASN A 354 -20.32 -53.89 14.91
C ASN A 354 -20.39 -54.32 16.38
N LEU A 355 -19.41 -53.91 17.19
CA LEU A 355 -19.40 -54.18 18.63
C LEU A 355 -20.44 -53.34 19.36
N LEU A 356 -20.61 -52.07 18.96
CA LEU A 356 -21.68 -51.22 19.51
C LEU A 356 -23.06 -51.85 19.33
N ALA A 357 -23.36 -52.41 18.15
CA ALA A 357 -24.62 -53.07 17.88
C ALA A 357 -24.84 -54.31 18.77
N GLN A 358 -23.80 -55.08 19.09
CA GLN A 358 -23.90 -56.24 19.98
C GLN A 358 -24.27 -55.86 21.42
N TYR A 359 -23.78 -54.72 21.89
CA TYR A 359 -24.10 -54.19 23.23
C TYR A 359 -25.33 -53.27 23.25
N ASN A 360 -26.04 -53.13 22.12
CA ASN A 360 -27.18 -52.23 21.94
C ASN A 360 -26.85 -50.78 22.36
N LEU A 361 -25.68 -50.29 21.95
CA LEU A 361 -25.17 -48.96 22.31
C LEU A 361 -25.22 -47.99 21.13
N ASP A 362 -25.71 -46.78 21.39
CA ASP A 362 -25.66 -45.67 20.45
C ASP A 362 -24.39 -44.83 20.62
N VAL A 363 -23.87 -44.34 19.49
CA VAL A 363 -22.67 -43.47 19.47
C VAL A 363 -22.91 -42.17 20.24
N SER A 364 -24.14 -41.63 20.23
CA SER A 364 -24.51 -40.43 20.98
C SER A 364 -24.36 -40.60 22.49
N ASP A 365 -24.73 -41.77 23.01
CA ASP A 365 -24.69 -42.06 24.43
C ASP A 365 -23.26 -42.17 24.91
N ILE A 366 -22.42 -42.87 24.14
CA ILE A 366 -20.99 -43.00 24.44
C ILE A 366 -20.31 -41.62 24.40
N ASN A 367 -20.60 -40.82 23.37
CA ASN A 367 -20.08 -39.45 23.28
C ASN A 367 -20.53 -38.58 24.45
N LYS A 368 -21.77 -38.73 24.93
CA LYS A 368 -22.25 -38.02 26.12
C LYS A 368 -21.45 -38.42 27.36
N VAL A 369 -21.22 -39.72 27.56
CA VAL A 369 -20.39 -40.22 28.68
C VAL A 369 -18.96 -39.69 28.60
N ILE A 370 -18.33 -39.73 27.42
CA ILE A 370 -16.98 -39.19 27.19
C ILE A 370 -16.94 -37.67 27.49
N ASN A 371 -17.92 -36.91 26.98
CA ASN A 371 -17.99 -35.46 27.17
C ASN A 371 -18.15 -35.11 28.66
N THR A 372 -19.10 -35.77 29.34
CA THR A 372 -19.32 -35.61 30.79
C THR A 372 -18.09 -36.02 31.57
N ALA A 373 -17.43 -37.12 31.21
CA ALA A 373 -16.25 -37.61 31.91
C ALA A 373 -15.11 -36.60 31.84
N PHE A 374 -14.70 -36.18 30.63
CA PHE A 374 -13.48 -35.40 30.41
C PHE A 374 -13.68 -33.89 30.40
N ALA A 375 -14.46 -33.36 29.46
CA ALA A 375 -14.71 -31.92 29.31
C ALA A 375 -15.61 -31.37 30.42
N GLY A 376 -16.51 -32.21 30.92
CA GLY A 376 -17.52 -31.86 31.91
C GLY A 376 -18.80 -31.36 31.26
N GLN A 377 -19.93 -31.82 31.78
CA GLN A 377 -21.25 -31.41 31.30
C GLN A 377 -21.93 -30.54 32.36
N SER A 378 -22.53 -29.42 31.94
CA SER A 378 -23.33 -28.58 32.84
C SER A 378 -24.56 -29.35 33.30
N ALA A 379 -24.73 -29.44 34.63
CA ALA A 379 -25.85 -30.06 35.32
C ALA A 379 -26.88 -29.03 35.82
N GLY A 380 -26.59 -27.73 35.64
CA GLY A 380 -27.45 -26.63 36.06
C GLY A 380 -26.65 -25.36 36.33
N MET A 381 -27.36 -24.30 36.72
CA MET A 381 -26.76 -23.03 37.11
C MET A 381 -27.06 -22.75 38.59
N LEU A 382 -26.05 -22.31 39.33
CA LEU A 382 -26.21 -21.72 40.65
C LEU A 382 -26.33 -20.20 40.50
N PHE A 383 -27.38 -19.64 41.08
CA PHE A 383 -27.61 -18.20 41.11
C PHE A 383 -27.29 -17.65 42.49
N GLU A 384 -26.37 -16.68 42.55
CA GLU A 384 -26.02 -15.93 43.76
C GLU A 384 -26.33 -14.45 43.53
N GLY A 385 -27.57 -14.05 43.82
CA GLY A 385 -28.09 -12.73 43.45
C GLY A 385 -28.12 -12.58 41.93
N GLU A 386 -27.35 -11.62 41.40
CA GLU A 386 -27.22 -11.40 39.95
C GLU A 386 -26.12 -12.26 39.29
N LYS A 387 -25.23 -12.89 40.08
CA LYS A 387 -24.15 -13.74 39.56
C LYS A 387 -24.69 -15.12 39.20
N ARG A 388 -24.13 -15.70 38.13
CA ARG A 388 -24.50 -17.03 37.63
C ARG A 388 -23.25 -17.88 37.51
N PHE A 389 -23.30 -19.09 38.05
CA PHE A 389 -22.20 -20.05 38.00
C PHE A 389 -22.69 -21.37 37.42
N ASP A 390 -21.94 -21.95 36.50
CA ASP A 390 -22.23 -23.29 35.98
C ASP A 390 -21.86 -24.36 37.01
N ILE A 391 -22.78 -25.29 37.27
CA ILE A 391 -22.52 -26.51 38.02
C ILE A 391 -22.16 -27.58 36.99
N VAL A 392 -20.93 -28.12 37.04
CA VAL A 392 -20.42 -29.07 36.04
C VAL A 392 -20.11 -30.42 36.68
N VAL A 393 -20.59 -31.51 36.06
CA VAL A 393 -20.25 -32.88 36.43
C VAL A 393 -19.11 -33.37 35.55
N ARG A 394 -18.03 -33.84 36.18
CA ARG A 394 -16.85 -34.39 35.49
C ARG A 394 -16.05 -35.34 36.38
N LEU A 395 -15.27 -36.25 35.79
CA LEU A 395 -14.36 -37.10 36.56
C LEU A 395 -13.31 -36.26 37.31
N LYS A 396 -12.78 -36.82 38.41
CA LYS A 396 -11.65 -36.24 39.15
C LYS A 396 -10.41 -36.14 38.25
N SER A 397 -9.56 -35.15 38.49
CA SER A 397 -8.42 -34.82 37.61
C SER A 397 -7.40 -35.97 37.49
N GLU A 398 -7.26 -36.80 38.52
CA GLU A 398 -6.34 -37.94 38.55
C GLU A 398 -6.70 -39.02 37.51
N LEU A 399 -7.99 -39.17 37.19
CA LEU A 399 -8.53 -40.16 36.26
C LEU A 399 -8.59 -39.63 34.81
N LYS A 400 -7.75 -38.65 34.47
CA LYS A 400 -7.74 -37.97 33.16
C LYS A 400 -6.35 -37.62 32.66
N THR A 401 -5.32 -38.22 33.26
CA THR A 401 -3.94 -37.79 33.01
C THR A 401 -3.35 -38.48 31.79
N ASN A 402 -3.72 -39.73 31.55
CA ASN A 402 -3.10 -40.56 30.54
C ASN A 402 -4.12 -41.10 29.52
N LEU A 403 -3.61 -41.49 28.35
CA LEU A 403 -4.42 -42.15 27.31
C LEU A 403 -5.12 -43.42 27.84
N GLN A 404 -4.48 -44.11 28.78
CA GLN A 404 -5.02 -45.33 29.38
C GLN A 404 -6.31 -45.05 30.18
N ASP A 405 -6.42 -43.90 30.84
CA ASP A 405 -7.64 -43.50 31.55
C ASP A 405 -8.83 -43.33 30.59
N VAL A 406 -8.56 -42.88 29.36
CA VAL A 406 -9.56 -42.78 28.29
C VAL A 406 -9.98 -44.16 27.80
N ARG A 407 -9.01 -45.07 27.63
CA ARG A 407 -9.26 -46.46 27.20
C ARG A 407 -10.07 -47.25 28.21
N ASP A 408 -9.80 -47.05 29.49
CA ASP A 408 -10.44 -47.77 30.59
C ASP A 408 -11.75 -47.12 31.05
N LEU A 409 -12.18 -46.04 30.40
CA LEU A 409 -13.46 -45.40 30.69
C LEU A 409 -14.61 -46.41 30.55
N LEU A 410 -15.32 -46.62 31.65
CA LEU A 410 -16.44 -47.56 31.72
C LEU A 410 -17.70 -46.94 31.11
N ILE A 411 -18.24 -47.59 30.08
CA ILE A 411 -19.46 -47.20 29.40
C ILE A 411 -20.62 -48.08 29.91
N PRO A 412 -21.69 -47.48 30.48
CA PRO A 412 -22.86 -48.23 30.88
C PRO A 412 -23.65 -48.72 29.66
N THR A 413 -24.01 -50.00 29.68
CA THR A 413 -24.91 -50.61 28.69
C THR A 413 -26.37 -50.50 29.14
N PRO A 414 -27.35 -50.53 28.22
CA PRO A 414 -28.77 -50.56 28.60
C PRO A 414 -29.14 -51.78 29.44
N LEU A 415 -28.34 -52.84 29.38
CA LEU A 415 -28.48 -54.08 30.15
C LEU A 415 -27.93 -53.97 31.58
N GLY A 416 -27.43 -52.80 32.00
CA GLY A 416 -26.90 -52.55 33.35
C GLY A 416 -25.45 -52.97 33.58
N SER A 417 -24.83 -53.68 32.62
CA SER A 417 -23.40 -53.98 32.64
C SER A 417 -22.56 -52.77 32.22
N GLN A 418 -21.29 -52.70 32.60
CA GLN A 418 -20.36 -51.68 32.16
C GLN A 418 -19.23 -52.30 31.34
N VAL A 419 -18.91 -51.67 30.21
CA VAL A 419 -17.88 -52.16 29.28
C VAL A 419 -16.83 -51.06 29.09
N PRO A 420 -15.53 -51.37 29.19
CA PRO A 420 -14.49 -50.36 28.98
C PRO A 420 -14.42 -49.91 27.52
N LEU A 421 -14.09 -48.64 27.30
CA LEU A 421 -14.13 -48.00 25.99
C LEU A 421 -13.21 -48.68 24.96
N TYR A 422 -12.07 -49.23 25.37
CA TYR A 422 -11.15 -49.93 24.46
C TYR A 422 -11.76 -51.17 23.78
N GLN A 423 -12.79 -51.78 24.37
CA GLN A 423 -13.51 -52.90 23.73
C GLN A 423 -14.48 -52.40 22.65
N LEU A 424 -14.94 -51.15 22.75
CA LEU A 424 -15.96 -50.58 21.88
C LEU A 424 -15.36 -49.67 20.79
N ALA A 425 -14.15 -49.14 21.00
CA ALA A 425 -13.49 -48.20 20.12
C ALA A 425 -11.96 -48.34 20.14
N ASP A 426 -11.33 -48.07 19.00
CA ASP A 426 -9.88 -47.87 18.93
C ASP A 426 -9.54 -46.44 19.38
N VAL A 427 -8.77 -46.34 20.47
CA VAL A 427 -8.39 -45.07 21.09
C VAL A 427 -6.89 -44.86 20.91
N GLN A 428 -6.51 -43.88 20.09
CA GLN A 428 -5.12 -43.61 19.72
C GLN A 428 -4.85 -42.10 19.70
N ILE A 429 -3.59 -41.73 19.97
CA ILE A 429 -3.11 -40.38 19.73
C ILE A 429 -2.71 -40.28 18.25
N LYS A 430 -3.28 -39.32 17.54
CA LYS A 430 -2.96 -39.02 16.15
C LYS A 430 -2.76 -37.52 15.99
N ASP A 431 -1.86 -37.14 15.10
CA ASP A 431 -1.68 -35.73 14.76
C ASP A 431 -2.85 -35.25 13.90
N GLY A 432 -3.60 -34.29 14.42
CA GLY A 432 -4.70 -33.64 13.73
C GLY A 432 -4.32 -32.24 13.24
N PRO A 433 -5.17 -31.62 12.40
CA PRO A 433 -5.01 -30.23 12.04
C PRO A 433 -5.24 -29.33 13.27
N ASN A 434 -4.32 -28.39 13.51
CA ASN A 434 -4.44 -27.36 14.55
C ASN A 434 -5.59 -26.39 14.24
N GLN A 435 -5.63 -25.90 13.00
CA GLN A 435 -6.64 -24.96 12.52
C GLN A 435 -6.85 -25.13 11.01
N ILE A 436 -8.07 -24.85 10.55
CA ILE A 436 -8.40 -24.82 9.11
C ILE A 436 -8.87 -23.42 8.75
N GLN A 437 -7.95 -22.62 8.23
CA GLN A 437 -8.26 -21.27 7.79
C GLN A 437 -8.80 -21.25 6.37
N ARG A 438 -9.79 -20.38 6.15
CA ARG A 438 -10.42 -20.18 4.85
C ARG A 438 -10.58 -18.71 4.54
N GLU A 439 -10.45 -18.39 3.26
CA GLU A 439 -10.74 -17.07 2.71
C GLU A 439 -11.54 -17.28 1.43
N ASP A 440 -12.68 -16.61 1.30
CA ASP A 440 -13.66 -16.85 0.23
C ASP A 440 -14.00 -18.34 0.02
N ALA A 441 -14.24 -19.04 1.14
CA ALA A 441 -14.51 -20.48 1.22
C ALA A 441 -13.37 -21.41 0.75
N LYS A 442 -12.22 -20.87 0.33
CA LYS A 442 -11.04 -21.66 -0.08
C LYS A 442 -10.10 -21.84 1.10
N ARG A 443 -9.58 -23.05 1.25
CA ARG A 443 -8.52 -23.34 2.23
C ARG A 443 -7.24 -22.59 1.85
N ARG A 444 -6.57 -22.04 2.85
CA ARG A 444 -5.32 -21.29 2.66
C ARG A 444 -4.38 -21.45 3.83
N ILE A 445 -3.09 -21.29 3.57
CA ILE A 445 -2.04 -21.17 4.58
C ILE A 445 -1.33 -19.82 4.43
N VAL A 446 -1.03 -19.17 5.56
CA VAL A 446 -0.34 -17.88 5.59
C VAL A 446 1.13 -18.05 5.97
N ILE A 447 1.98 -17.35 5.24
CA ILE A 447 3.39 -17.16 5.57
C ILE A 447 3.62 -15.65 5.70
N GLY A 448 3.78 -15.17 6.94
CA GLY A 448 3.93 -13.76 7.26
C GLY A 448 5.37 -13.38 7.58
N PHE A 449 5.79 -12.17 7.27
CA PHE A 449 7.06 -11.62 7.74
C PHE A 449 7.01 -10.10 7.86
N ASN A 450 7.85 -9.54 8.72
CA ASN A 450 7.99 -8.10 8.90
C ASN A 450 9.10 -7.54 8.00
N VAL A 451 8.90 -6.33 7.50
CA VAL A 451 9.86 -5.67 6.60
C VAL A 451 10.72 -4.71 7.40
N ARG A 452 12.05 -4.86 7.37
CA ARG A 452 12.99 -4.00 8.09
C ARG A 452 14.19 -3.63 7.24
N GLY A 453 14.56 -2.34 7.26
CA GLY A 453 15.73 -1.81 6.54
C GLY A 453 15.60 -1.80 5.01
N ARG A 454 14.38 -1.97 4.48
CA ARG A 454 14.06 -1.99 3.05
C ARG A 454 12.59 -1.61 2.82
N ASP A 455 12.22 -1.20 1.60
CA ASP A 455 10.85 -0.92 1.22
C ASP A 455 10.05 -2.19 0.87
N VAL A 456 8.73 -2.13 1.03
CA VAL A 456 7.81 -3.25 0.82
C VAL A 456 7.77 -3.67 -0.65
N GLN A 457 7.71 -2.70 -1.58
CA GLN A 457 7.55 -2.99 -3.01
C GLN A 457 8.74 -3.76 -3.58
N SER A 458 9.96 -3.30 -3.32
CA SER A 458 11.18 -3.92 -3.87
C SER A 458 11.42 -5.30 -3.26
N LEU A 459 11.13 -5.47 -1.97
CA LEU A 459 11.24 -6.75 -1.29
C LEU A 459 10.26 -7.76 -1.89
N VAL A 460 8.98 -7.41 -2.01
CA VAL A 460 7.97 -8.34 -2.55
C VAL A 460 8.22 -8.63 -4.03
N SER A 461 8.71 -7.66 -4.80
CA SER A 461 9.07 -7.89 -6.21
C SER A 461 10.24 -8.88 -6.35
N GLU A 462 11.26 -8.78 -5.48
CA GLU A 462 12.35 -9.78 -5.44
C GLU A 462 11.82 -11.16 -5.01
N LEU A 463 10.95 -11.20 -4.00
CA LEU A 463 10.34 -12.44 -3.52
C LEU A 463 9.51 -13.11 -4.62
N GLN A 464 8.67 -12.35 -5.34
CA GLN A 464 7.91 -12.84 -6.49
C GLN A 464 8.83 -13.48 -7.53
N SER A 465 9.89 -12.77 -7.93
CA SER A 465 10.84 -13.32 -8.90
C SER A 465 11.52 -14.61 -8.41
N LYS A 466 11.85 -14.72 -7.12
CA LYS A 466 12.45 -15.95 -6.56
C LYS A 466 11.44 -17.09 -6.48
N VAL A 467 10.21 -16.80 -6.09
CA VAL A 467 9.12 -17.79 -6.02
C VAL A 467 8.79 -18.32 -7.41
N ASP A 468 8.63 -17.46 -8.41
CA ASP A 468 8.31 -17.87 -9.78
C ASP A 468 9.41 -18.77 -10.40
N GLN A 469 10.67 -18.60 -9.98
CA GLN A 469 11.80 -19.41 -10.45
C GLN A 469 11.93 -20.76 -9.71
N GLN A 470 11.69 -20.78 -8.40
CA GLN A 470 12.01 -21.92 -7.52
C GLN A 470 10.79 -22.77 -7.13
N LEU A 471 9.59 -22.21 -7.20
CA LEU A 471 8.35 -22.84 -6.75
C LEU A 471 7.37 -23.00 -7.92
N LYS A 472 7.17 -24.24 -8.34
CA LYS A 472 6.09 -24.61 -9.28
C LYS A 472 4.94 -25.24 -8.49
N PHE A 473 3.77 -24.60 -8.57
CA PHE A 473 2.55 -25.07 -7.94
C PHE A 473 1.81 -26.09 -8.84
N PRO A 474 1.18 -27.12 -8.26
CA PRO A 474 0.29 -28.01 -9.00
C PRO A 474 -1.01 -27.28 -9.37
N ALA A 475 -1.80 -27.86 -10.27
CA ALA A 475 -3.07 -27.27 -10.68
C ALA A 475 -3.99 -27.05 -9.46
N GLY A 476 -4.64 -25.88 -9.40
CA GLY A 476 -5.49 -25.48 -8.29
C GLY A 476 -4.77 -24.83 -7.11
N TYR A 477 -3.44 -24.76 -7.12
CA TYR A 477 -2.64 -24.06 -6.10
C TYR A 477 -2.06 -22.77 -6.67
N TYR A 478 -2.14 -21.70 -5.88
CA TYR A 478 -1.59 -20.40 -6.26
C TYR A 478 -1.23 -19.60 -5.01
N VAL A 479 -0.27 -18.69 -5.17
CA VAL A 479 0.16 -17.76 -4.13
C VAL A 479 -0.39 -16.37 -4.41
N THR A 480 -0.85 -15.68 -3.37
CA THR A 480 -1.13 -14.25 -3.40
C THR A 480 -0.33 -13.52 -2.32
N TYR A 481 -0.05 -12.25 -2.55
CA TYR A 481 0.74 -11.41 -1.65
C TYR A 481 -0.17 -10.33 -1.08
N GLY A 482 -0.53 -10.49 0.19
CA GLY A 482 -1.32 -9.55 0.97
C GLY A 482 -0.43 -8.67 1.87
N GLY A 483 -1.07 -7.97 2.80
CA GLY A 483 -0.38 -7.10 3.76
C GLY A 483 -0.39 -5.64 3.30
N SER A 484 0.61 -4.89 3.74
CA SER A 484 0.85 -3.53 3.26
C SER A 484 1.08 -3.47 1.74
N PHE A 485 1.54 -4.56 1.12
CA PHE A 485 1.76 -4.63 -0.33
C PHE A 485 0.48 -4.59 -1.17
N GLU A 486 -0.55 -5.32 -0.76
CA GLU A 486 -1.87 -5.29 -1.43
C GLU A 486 -2.47 -3.88 -1.39
N ASN A 487 -2.38 -3.23 -0.22
CA ASN A 487 -2.86 -1.86 -0.02
C ASN A 487 -2.04 -0.84 -0.81
N LEU A 488 -0.73 -1.03 -0.90
CA LEU A 488 0.13 -0.24 -1.78
C LEU A 488 -0.32 -0.35 -3.24
N ASN A 489 -0.58 -1.57 -3.74
CA ASN A 489 -1.02 -1.77 -5.13
C ASN A 489 -2.41 -1.19 -5.40
N ALA A 490 -3.35 -1.37 -4.47
CA ALA A 490 -4.69 -0.77 -4.56
C ALA A 490 -4.62 0.76 -4.60
N ALA A 491 -3.84 1.36 -3.71
CA ALA A 491 -3.67 2.80 -3.64
C ALA A 491 -2.89 3.35 -4.85
N LYS A 492 -1.88 2.64 -5.35
CA LYS A 492 -1.16 2.97 -6.60
C LYS A 492 -2.11 2.99 -7.79
N GLY A 493 -2.97 1.97 -7.92
CA GLY A 493 -3.97 1.92 -8.99
C GLY A 493 -4.95 3.11 -8.95
N ARG A 494 -5.32 3.56 -7.74
CA ARG A 494 -6.16 4.75 -7.57
C ARG A 494 -5.41 6.04 -7.86
N LEU A 495 -4.16 6.19 -7.40
CA LEU A 495 -3.33 7.36 -7.69
C LEU A 495 -3.02 7.51 -9.19
N MET A 496 -2.87 6.40 -9.91
CA MET A 496 -2.76 6.39 -11.38
C MET A 496 -3.95 7.06 -12.07
N ILE A 497 -5.12 7.11 -11.43
CA ILE A 497 -6.31 7.80 -11.94
C ILE A 497 -6.41 9.20 -11.33
N ALA A 498 -6.22 9.33 -10.01
CA ALA A 498 -6.40 10.58 -9.28
C ALA A 498 -5.42 11.67 -9.76
N VAL A 499 -4.15 11.34 -10.00
CA VAL A 499 -3.14 12.32 -10.43
C VAL A 499 -3.46 12.90 -11.82
N PRO A 500 -3.75 12.10 -12.88
CA PRO A 500 -4.21 12.64 -14.16
C PRO A 500 -5.48 13.48 -14.06
N VAL A 501 -6.44 13.10 -13.21
CA VAL A 501 -7.67 13.90 -13.00
C VAL A 501 -7.33 15.24 -12.35
N SER A 502 -6.48 15.29 -11.31
CA SER A 502 -6.00 16.54 -10.71
C SER A 502 -5.34 17.43 -11.76
N LEU A 503 -4.45 16.86 -12.57
CA LEU A 503 -3.74 17.57 -13.64
C LEU A 503 -4.70 18.15 -14.69
N LEU A 504 -5.70 17.37 -15.12
CA LEU A 504 -6.72 17.84 -16.06
C LEU A 504 -7.56 18.98 -15.45
N LEU A 505 -7.97 18.86 -14.18
CA LEU A 505 -8.72 19.91 -13.49
C LEU A 505 -7.90 21.20 -13.35
N ILE A 506 -6.61 21.10 -13.01
CA ILE A 506 -5.70 22.25 -13.00
C ILE A 506 -5.68 22.92 -14.37
N PHE A 507 -5.52 22.15 -15.44
CA PHE A 507 -5.45 22.70 -16.79
C PHE A 507 -6.76 23.40 -17.19
N LEU A 508 -7.92 22.82 -16.88
CA LEU A 508 -9.22 23.45 -17.12
C LEU A 508 -9.37 24.77 -16.36
N LEU A 509 -8.98 24.81 -15.09
CA LEU A 509 -9.03 26.05 -14.30
C LEU A 509 -8.07 27.11 -14.84
N LEU A 510 -6.87 26.73 -15.28
CA LEU A 510 -5.94 27.65 -15.92
C LEU A 510 -6.47 28.21 -17.25
N TYR A 511 -7.14 27.37 -18.04
CA TYR A 511 -7.81 27.81 -19.25
C TYR A 511 -8.89 28.86 -18.94
N PHE A 512 -9.73 28.64 -17.92
CA PHE A 512 -10.75 29.61 -17.52
C PHE A 512 -10.15 30.89 -16.94
N ALA A 513 -9.07 30.80 -16.15
CA ALA A 513 -8.46 31.96 -15.51
C ALA A 513 -7.82 32.93 -16.52
N PHE A 514 -7.18 32.42 -17.59
CA PHE A 514 -6.46 33.24 -18.57
C PHE A 514 -7.17 33.35 -19.93
N ASN A 515 -8.29 32.64 -20.12
CA ASN A 515 -9.02 32.52 -21.38
C ASN A 515 -8.09 32.22 -22.58
N SER A 516 -7.04 31.43 -22.33
CA SER A 516 -5.95 31.22 -23.29
C SER A 516 -5.26 29.88 -23.06
N ILE A 517 -5.43 28.96 -24.01
CA ILE A 517 -4.77 27.64 -24.01
C ILE A 517 -3.24 27.78 -23.94
N LYS A 518 -2.68 28.79 -24.62
CA LYS A 518 -1.23 29.01 -24.65
C LYS A 518 -0.67 29.39 -23.28
N GLN A 519 -1.35 30.32 -22.60
CA GLN A 519 -0.93 30.74 -21.25
C GLN A 519 -1.19 29.63 -20.24
N GLY A 520 -2.27 28.86 -20.42
CA GLY A 520 -2.53 27.63 -19.67
C GLY A 520 -1.37 26.64 -19.74
N PHE A 521 -0.92 26.24 -20.94
CA PHE A 521 0.22 25.35 -21.10
C PHE A 521 1.54 25.91 -20.55
N LEU A 522 1.73 27.23 -20.69
CA LEU A 522 2.92 27.89 -20.18
C LEU A 522 2.99 27.76 -18.65
N ILE A 523 1.89 28.04 -17.95
CA ILE A 523 1.82 27.90 -16.49
C ILE A 523 1.87 26.41 -16.10
N TYR A 524 1.20 25.54 -16.85
CA TYR A 524 1.21 24.10 -16.63
C TYR A 524 2.61 23.47 -16.71
N SER A 525 3.55 24.08 -17.44
CA SER A 525 4.96 23.67 -17.46
C SER A 525 5.67 23.78 -16.10
N ALA A 526 5.12 24.55 -15.15
CA ALA A 526 5.60 24.62 -13.76
C ALA A 526 5.44 23.30 -13.00
N ILE A 527 4.52 22.42 -13.42
CA ILE A 527 4.22 21.16 -12.73
C ILE A 527 5.37 20.14 -12.87
N PRO A 528 5.84 19.79 -14.08
CA PRO A 528 7.04 18.95 -14.21
C PRO A 528 8.27 19.54 -13.50
N LEU A 529 8.42 20.86 -13.51
CA LEU A 529 9.52 21.57 -12.84
C LEU A 529 9.49 21.37 -11.32
N SER A 530 8.30 21.33 -10.71
CA SER A 530 8.16 21.08 -9.27
C SER A 530 8.35 19.61 -8.91
N ALA A 531 7.90 18.69 -9.77
CA ALA A 531 8.14 17.26 -9.57
C ALA A 531 9.64 16.92 -9.43
N ILE A 532 10.52 17.56 -10.22
CA ILE A 532 11.99 17.40 -10.14
C ILE A 532 12.48 17.61 -8.70
N GLY A 533 12.06 18.72 -8.08
CA GLY A 533 12.46 19.09 -6.72
C GLY A 533 11.96 18.10 -5.67
N GLY A 534 10.69 17.72 -5.75
CA GLY A 534 10.09 16.78 -4.81
C GLY A 534 10.75 15.40 -4.86
N ILE A 535 10.99 14.87 -6.06
CA ILE A 535 11.67 13.57 -6.25
C ILE A 535 13.11 13.62 -5.73
N LEU A 536 13.84 14.69 -6.05
CA LEU A 536 15.23 14.85 -5.64
C LEU A 536 15.37 14.91 -4.12
N PHE A 537 14.47 15.62 -3.42
CA PHE A 537 14.49 15.69 -1.96
C PHE A 537 14.10 14.37 -1.28
N LEU A 538 13.12 13.63 -1.81
CA LEU A 538 12.83 12.28 -1.31
C LEU A 538 14.06 11.38 -1.39
N ALA A 539 14.77 11.44 -2.53
CA ALA A 539 15.96 10.65 -2.75
C ALA A 539 17.15 11.04 -1.87
N LEU A 540 17.39 12.35 -1.71
CA LEU A 540 18.43 12.86 -0.81
C LEU A 540 18.17 12.43 0.64
N ARG A 541 16.90 12.37 1.05
CA ARG A 541 16.50 11.88 2.38
C ARG A 541 16.37 10.36 2.49
N GLN A 542 16.64 9.63 1.41
CA GLN A 542 16.50 8.17 1.32
C GLN A 542 15.11 7.67 1.74
N MET A 543 14.07 8.46 1.44
CA MET A 543 12.68 8.09 1.72
C MET A 543 12.07 7.39 0.50
N PRO A 544 11.46 6.20 0.67
CA PRO A 544 10.72 5.55 -0.41
C PRO A 544 9.49 6.38 -0.80
N PHE A 545 8.95 6.10 -1.98
CA PHE A 545 7.67 6.65 -2.40
C PHE A 545 6.54 6.04 -1.58
N SER A 546 5.79 6.88 -0.87
CA SER A 546 4.60 6.49 -0.10
C SER A 546 3.34 7.21 -0.56
N ILE A 547 2.16 6.75 -0.11
CA ILE A 547 0.90 7.44 -0.42
C ILE A 547 0.90 8.88 0.13
N SER A 548 1.52 9.10 1.29
CA SER A 548 1.74 10.46 1.84
C SER A 548 2.58 11.33 0.90
N ALA A 549 3.63 10.78 0.30
CA ALA A 549 4.44 11.50 -0.69
C ALA A 549 3.62 11.80 -1.97
N GLY A 550 2.79 10.85 -2.42
CA GLY A 550 1.86 11.04 -3.54
C GLY A 550 0.88 12.19 -3.32
N VAL A 551 0.27 12.26 -2.14
CA VAL A 551 -0.58 13.40 -1.73
C VAL A 551 0.23 14.70 -1.68
N GLY A 552 1.48 14.65 -1.21
CA GLY A 552 2.41 15.79 -1.25
C GLY A 552 2.68 16.31 -2.67
N PHE A 553 2.83 15.43 -3.67
CA PHE A 553 2.97 15.85 -5.08
C PHE A 553 1.69 16.52 -5.61
N ILE A 554 0.52 15.96 -5.29
CA ILE A 554 -0.77 16.56 -5.66
C ILE A 554 -0.84 17.98 -5.11
N ALA A 555 -0.60 18.17 -3.81
CA ALA A 555 -0.57 19.49 -3.18
C ALA A 555 0.45 20.43 -3.83
N LEU A 556 1.68 19.95 -4.05
CA LEU A 556 2.76 20.70 -4.71
C LEU A 556 2.36 21.22 -6.10
N PHE A 557 1.63 20.42 -6.89
CA PHE A 557 1.20 20.85 -8.24
C PHE A 557 0.29 22.08 -8.20
N GLY A 558 -0.66 22.13 -7.25
CA GLY A 558 -1.53 23.29 -7.07
C GLY A 558 -0.76 24.56 -6.71
N VAL A 559 0.21 24.45 -5.80
CA VAL A 559 1.00 25.59 -5.31
C VAL A 559 2.03 26.06 -6.34
N ALA A 560 2.68 25.12 -7.05
CA ALA A 560 3.63 25.46 -8.11
C ALA A 560 2.96 26.26 -9.24
N VAL A 561 1.68 25.96 -9.53
CA VAL A 561 0.89 26.68 -10.52
C VAL A 561 0.62 28.13 -10.09
N LEU A 562 0.35 28.39 -8.81
CA LEU A 562 0.12 29.74 -8.29
C LEU A 562 1.30 30.69 -8.57
N ASN A 563 2.53 30.23 -8.35
CA ASN A 563 3.73 31.03 -8.68
C ASN A 563 3.80 31.39 -10.17
N GLY A 564 3.39 30.46 -11.04
CA GLY A 564 3.30 30.70 -12.49
C GLY A 564 2.20 31.70 -12.88
N ILE A 565 1.02 31.60 -12.25
CA ILE A 565 -0.12 32.52 -12.48
C ILE A 565 0.30 33.96 -12.19
N VAL A 566 0.91 34.21 -11.03
CA VAL A 566 1.31 35.56 -10.60
C VAL A 566 2.32 36.18 -11.57
N LEU A 567 3.26 35.39 -12.09
CA LEU A 567 4.27 35.90 -13.02
C LEU A 567 3.69 36.20 -14.42
N ILE A 568 2.83 35.33 -14.95
CA ILE A 568 2.18 35.55 -16.26
C ILE A 568 1.17 36.69 -16.20
N ALA A 569 0.43 36.84 -15.10
CA ALA A 569 -0.46 37.98 -14.89
C ALA A 569 0.29 39.31 -14.99
N GLU A 570 1.50 39.41 -14.43
CA GLU A 570 2.35 40.59 -14.57
C GLU A 570 2.81 40.82 -16.01
N PHE A 571 3.23 39.78 -16.72
CA PHE A 571 3.63 39.91 -18.12
C PHE A 571 2.47 40.41 -19.00
N ASN A 572 1.26 39.94 -18.74
CA ASN A 572 0.05 40.40 -19.40
C ASN A 572 -0.27 41.86 -19.06
N LEU A 573 -0.11 42.26 -17.79
CA LEU A 573 -0.31 43.63 -17.34
C LEU A 573 0.65 44.59 -18.06
N LEU A 574 1.96 44.33 -18.02
CA LEU A 574 2.98 45.16 -18.67
C LEU A 574 2.78 45.25 -20.19
N LYS A 575 2.27 44.17 -20.81
CA LYS A 575 1.89 44.16 -22.22
C LYS A 575 0.65 45.01 -22.50
N SER A 576 -0.35 44.97 -21.62
CA SER A 576 -1.55 45.80 -21.72
C SER A 576 -1.26 47.29 -21.51
N GLU A 577 -0.22 47.63 -20.75
CA GLU A 577 0.29 49.00 -20.57
C GLU A 577 1.07 49.53 -21.79
N GLY A 578 1.10 48.79 -22.90
CA GLY A 578 1.66 49.24 -24.18
C GLY A 578 3.14 48.89 -24.41
N MET A 579 3.79 48.12 -23.53
CA MET A 579 5.13 47.61 -23.82
C MET A 579 5.08 46.56 -24.94
N THR A 580 5.90 46.72 -25.97
CA THR A 580 5.94 45.84 -27.15
C THR A 580 7.17 44.94 -27.21
N ASP A 581 8.26 45.29 -26.52
CA ASP A 581 9.46 44.47 -26.44
C ASP A 581 9.31 43.35 -25.40
N LEU A 582 9.13 42.11 -25.89
CA LEU A 582 8.99 40.90 -25.07
C LEU A 582 10.17 40.71 -24.10
N LYS A 583 11.40 41.03 -24.51
CA LYS A 583 12.58 40.85 -23.64
C LYS A 583 12.51 41.82 -22.47
N ARG A 584 12.10 43.06 -22.72
CA ARG A 584 11.92 44.09 -21.71
C ARG A 584 10.76 43.79 -20.78
N ILE A 585 9.62 43.31 -21.30
CA ILE A 585 8.47 42.86 -20.49
C ILE A 585 8.91 41.78 -19.50
N VAL A 586 9.65 40.77 -19.97
CA VAL A 586 10.10 39.65 -19.13
C VAL A 586 11.09 40.11 -18.06
N LEU A 587 12.08 40.94 -18.41
CA LEU A 587 13.04 41.46 -17.43
C LEU A 587 12.35 42.34 -16.38
N MET A 588 11.45 43.23 -16.80
CA MET A 588 10.75 44.13 -15.89
C MET A 588 9.73 43.40 -15.02
N GLY A 589 8.94 42.49 -15.60
CA GLY A 589 7.96 41.70 -14.85
C GLY A 589 8.59 40.76 -13.84
N THR A 590 9.69 40.10 -14.19
CA THR A 590 10.43 39.28 -13.21
C THR A 590 11.10 40.12 -12.14
N LYS A 591 11.52 41.36 -12.44
CA LYS A 591 12.06 42.29 -11.44
C LYS A 591 11.02 42.64 -10.38
N VAL A 592 9.82 43.03 -10.81
CA VAL A 592 8.71 43.41 -9.93
C VAL A 592 8.21 42.22 -9.11
N ARG A 593 8.16 41.03 -9.71
CA ARG A 593 7.61 39.83 -9.06
C ARG A 593 8.62 38.97 -8.30
N LEU A 594 9.92 39.24 -8.38
CA LEU A 594 10.95 38.44 -7.70
C LEU A 594 10.73 38.39 -6.18
N ARG A 595 10.48 39.54 -5.53
CA ARG A 595 10.27 39.60 -4.08
C ARG A 595 9.01 38.83 -3.66
N PRO A 596 7.82 39.10 -4.25
CA PRO A 596 6.61 38.34 -3.94
C PRO A 596 6.79 36.83 -4.13
N VAL A 597 7.33 36.38 -5.27
CA VAL A 597 7.46 34.94 -5.60
C VAL A 597 8.45 34.22 -4.67
N LEU A 598 9.55 34.87 -4.30
CA LEU A 598 10.46 34.30 -3.30
C LEU A 598 9.79 34.25 -1.92
N MET A 599 9.06 35.30 -1.54
CA MET A 599 8.39 35.37 -0.24
C MET A 599 7.36 34.24 -0.09
N THR A 600 6.50 34.02 -1.08
CA THR A 600 5.49 32.94 -1.05
C THR A 600 6.16 31.57 -0.99
N ALA A 601 7.20 31.34 -1.79
CA ALA A 601 7.95 30.08 -1.78
C ALA A 601 8.66 29.81 -0.44
N PHE A 602 9.28 30.83 0.18
CA PHE A 602 9.93 30.68 1.47
C PHE A 602 8.94 30.53 2.61
N VAL A 603 7.84 31.29 2.63
CA VAL A 603 6.79 31.16 3.66
C VAL A 603 6.18 29.76 3.62
N ALA A 604 5.85 29.25 2.43
CA ALA A 604 5.36 27.88 2.27
C ALA A 604 6.42 26.84 2.70
N SER A 605 7.65 26.96 2.22
CA SER A 605 8.72 26.00 2.56
C SER A 605 9.05 26.00 4.05
N LEU A 606 9.04 27.17 4.71
CA LEU A 606 9.27 27.30 6.15
C LEU A 606 8.07 26.84 6.97
N GLY A 607 6.84 26.99 6.46
CA GLY A 607 5.63 26.45 7.09
C GLY A 607 5.65 24.93 7.18
N PHE A 608 6.10 24.25 6.12
CA PHE A 608 6.31 22.79 6.12
C PHE A 608 7.60 22.33 6.81
N PHE A 609 8.55 23.22 7.11
CA PHE A 609 9.86 22.83 7.64
C PHE A 609 9.80 22.07 8.97
N PRO A 610 9.03 22.51 9.99
CA PRO A 610 8.88 21.76 11.25
C PRO A 610 8.35 20.34 11.02
N MET A 611 7.40 20.19 10.10
CA MET A 611 6.80 18.91 9.72
C MET A 611 7.81 17.96 9.05
N ALA A 612 8.75 18.51 8.28
CA ALA A 612 9.80 17.72 7.63
C ALA A 612 10.89 17.23 8.59
N VAL A 613 11.15 17.94 9.70
CA VAL A 613 12.26 17.64 10.64
C VAL A 613 11.77 17.00 11.95
N SER A 614 10.46 17.06 12.24
CA SER A 614 9.87 16.54 13.47
C SER A 614 10.24 15.08 13.74
N ASN A 615 10.47 14.77 15.03
CA ASN A 615 10.72 13.41 15.56
C ASN A 615 9.63 12.93 16.53
N GLY A 616 8.52 13.67 16.64
CA GLY A 616 7.39 13.25 17.47
C GLY A 616 6.57 12.13 16.83
N SER A 617 5.72 11.50 17.63
CA SER A 617 4.81 10.43 17.16
C SER A 617 3.98 10.89 15.97
N GLY A 618 3.91 10.06 14.92
CA GLY A 618 3.17 10.31 13.69
C GLY A 618 3.82 11.33 12.75
N ALA A 619 5.02 11.83 13.05
CA ALA A 619 5.83 12.58 12.10
C ALA A 619 6.18 11.73 10.87
N GLU A 620 6.16 10.40 10.97
CA GLU A 620 6.51 9.48 9.89
C GLU A 620 5.58 9.62 8.68
N VAL A 621 4.29 9.84 8.90
CA VAL A 621 3.32 10.09 7.83
C VAL A 621 3.52 11.48 7.22
N GLN A 622 3.98 12.43 8.02
CA GLN A 622 4.09 13.84 7.69
C GLN A 622 5.37 14.19 6.92
N ARG A 623 6.51 13.62 7.30
CA ARG A 623 7.82 13.92 6.70
C ARG A 623 7.85 13.72 5.18
N PRO A 624 7.34 12.62 4.59
CA PRO A 624 7.38 12.44 3.13
C PRO A 624 6.56 13.51 2.41
N LEU A 625 5.37 13.84 2.93
CA LEU A 625 4.51 14.90 2.38
C LEU A 625 5.23 16.24 2.40
N ALA A 626 5.75 16.66 3.56
CA ALA A 626 6.45 17.93 3.72
C ALA A 626 7.74 18.00 2.88
N THR A 627 8.49 16.90 2.80
CA THR A 627 9.73 16.81 2.00
C THR A 627 9.47 17.08 0.53
N VAL A 628 8.42 16.47 -0.02
CA VAL A 628 8.02 16.67 -1.42
C VAL A 628 7.64 18.11 -1.66
N VAL A 629 6.84 18.71 -0.78
CA VAL A 629 6.38 20.09 -0.96
C VAL A 629 7.54 21.08 -0.83
N ILE A 630 8.41 20.97 0.19
CA ILE A 630 9.56 21.85 0.38
C ILE A 630 10.54 21.75 -0.79
N GLY A 631 10.99 20.53 -1.11
CA GLY A 631 11.94 20.31 -2.20
C GLY A 631 11.37 20.74 -3.54
N GLY A 632 10.09 20.42 -3.75
CA GLY A 632 9.32 20.85 -4.90
C GLY A 632 9.25 22.36 -5.04
N LEU A 633 8.87 23.08 -3.99
CA LEU A 633 8.73 24.54 -4.04
C LEU A 633 10.06 25.27 -4.19
N LEU A 634 11.11 24.87 -3.47
CA LEU A 634 12.42 25.52 -3.55
C LEU A 634 13.01 25.38 -4.96
N ILE A 635 13.02 24.16 -5.50
CA ILE A 635 13.56 23.89 -6.85
C ILE A 635 12.62 24.42 -7.93
N ALA A 636 11.29 24.27 -7.79
CA ALA A 636 10.34 24.84 -8.74
C ALA A 636 10.46 26.34 -8.82
N THR A 637 10.55 27.04 -7.70
CA THR A 637 10.61 28.51 -7.68
C THR A 637 11.88 28.98 -8.37
N PHE A 638 13.01 28.34 -8.09
CA PHE A 638 14.25 28.63 -8.79
C PHE A 638 14.11 28.37 -10.30
N LEU A 639 13.66 27.19 -10.72
CA LEU A 639 13.57 26.85 -12.13
C LEU A 639 12.51 27.67 -12.89
N THR A 640 11.33 27.88 -12.32
CA THR A 640 10.24 28.65 -12.95
C THR A 640 10.64 30.09 -13.21
N LEU A 641 11.40 30.72 -12.31
CA LEU A 641 11.93 32.07 -12.53
C LEU A 641 12.86 32.17 -13.75
N PHE A 642 13.50 31.09 -14.20
CA PHE A 642 14.30 31.10 -15.44
C PHE A 642 13.54 30.54 -16.65
N VAL A 643 12.84 29.41 -16.46
CA VAL A 643 12.23 28.63 -17.52
C VAL A 643 10.95 29.29 -18.03
N LEU A 644 10.09 29.80 -17.13
CA LEU A 644 8.83 30.41 -17.51
C LEU A 644 9.04 31.67 -18.37
N PRO A 645 9.96 32.60 -18.03
CA PRO A 645 10.40 33.67 -18.92
C PRO A 645 10.85 33.24 -20.32
N VAL A 646 11.69 32.21 -20.38
CA VAL A 646 12.25 31.69 -21.64
C VAL A 646 11.14 31.12 -22.52
N LEU A 647 10.25 30.31 -21.93
CA LEU A 647 9.10 29.74 -22.60
C LEU A 647 8.12 30.84 -23.05
N TYR A 648 7.86 31.87 -22.22
CA TYR A 648 7.00 32.99 -22.60
C TYR A 648 7.52 33.71 -23.86
N MET A 649 8.81 34.03 -23.92
CA MET A 649 9.40 34.65 -25.11
C MET A 649 9.30 33.76 -26.35
N MET A 650 9.47 32.45 -26.20
CA MET A 650 9.39 31.49 -27.32
C MET A 650 7.97 31.37 -27.86
N PHE A 651 6.97 31.30 -26.98
CA PHE A 651 5.57 31.17 -27.37
C PHE A 651 4.99 32.46 -27.97
N GLU A 652 5.41 33.63 -27.48
CA GLU A 652 4.86 34.92 -27.90
C GLU A 652 5.56 35.54 -29.13
N ARG A 653 6.81 35.12 -29.43
CA ARG A 653 7.54 35.52 -30.66
C ARG A 653 6.87 35.04 -31.96
N GLY A 654 5.87 34.16 -31.90
CA GLY A 654 5.16 33.59 -33.05
C GLY A 654 4.21 34.54 -33.81
N LYS A 655 4.11 35.82 -33.44
CA LYS A 655 3.32 36.84 -34.18
C LYS A 655 4.21 37.99 -34.66
N LYS A 656 5.06 37.75 -35.67
CA LYS A 656 5.45 38.83 -36.60
C LYS A 656 4.72 38.59 -37.93
N LYS A 657 3.73 39.44 -38.20
CA LYS A 657 3.16 39.66 -39.54
C LYS A 657 4.29 40.28 -40.37
N GLY A 658 4.87 39.50 -41.28
CA GLY A 658 5.93 39.94 -42.18
C GLY A 658 6.26 38.82 -43.15
N ASN A 659 5.90 39.03 -44.42
CA ASN A 659 6.21 38.16 -45.55
C ASN A 659 7.69 37.77 -45.56
N VAL A 660 8.03 36.53 -45.17
CA VAL A 660 9.20 35.82 -45.69
C VAL A 660 8.84 34.33 -45.76
N ALA A 661 8.65 33.83 -46.98
CA ALA A 661 8.65 32.42 -47.28
C ALA A 661 10.06 31.87 -47.02
N GLY A 662 10.24 31.06 -45.97
CA GLY A 662 11.55 30.52 -45.63
C GLY A 662 11.55 29.69 -44.35
N ASN A 663 11.34 28.39 -44.52
CA ASN A 663 11.72 27.31 -43.60
C ASN A 663 11.10 27.31 -42.18
N ASN A 664 9.80 27.03 -42.10
CA ASN A 664 9.03 26.91 -40.85
C ASN A 664 8.87 25.45 -40.35
N LYS A 665 9.79 24.54 -40.71
CA LYS A 665 9.70 23.11 -40.32
C LYS A 665 10.21 22.83 -38.89
N ASN A 666 11.26 23.52 -38.43
CA ASN A 666 11.87 23.23 -37.13
C ASN A 666 11.10 23.78 -35.91
N HIS A 667 10.36 24.88 -36.05
CA HIS A 667 9.57 25.45 -34.94
C HIS A 667 8.26 24.68 -34.68
N LYS A 668 7.62 24.14 -35.73
CA LYS A 668 6.48 23.23 -35.59
C LYS A 668 6.88 21.91 -34.95
N LEU A 669 8.08 21.40 -35.26
CA LEU A 669 8.63 20.20 -34.64
C LEU A 669 8.91 20.37 -33.15
N VAL A 670 9.52 21.48 -32.71
CA VAL A 670 9.80 21.74 -31.28
C VAL A 670 8.52 22.01 -30.47
N THR A 671 7.56 22.75 -31.02
CA THR A 671 6.26 22.94 -30.34
C THR A 671 5.42 21.67 -30.31
N ALA A 672 5.45 20.87 -31.38
CA ALA A 672 4.80 19.55 -31.41
C ALA A 672 5.49 18.54 -30.49
N SER A 673 6.82 18.56 -30.35
CA SER A 673 7.54 17.66 -29.43
C SER A 673 7.38 18.06 -27.97
N VAL A 674 7.30 19.36 -27.64
CA VAL A 674 6.93 19.81 -26.28
C VAL A 674 5.46 19.51 -25.97
N MET A 675 4.56 19.62 -26.96
CA MET A 675 3.16 19.24 -26.84
C MET A 675 2.96 17.72 -26.70
N MET A 676 3.77 16.92 -27.40
CA MET A 676 3.83 15.45 -27.28
C MET A 676 4.48 15.02 -25.95
N PHE A 677 5.43 15.79 -25.42
CA PHE A 677 6.03 15.59 -24.10
C PHE A 677 5.08 15.92 -22.94
N LEU A 678 4.22 16.94 -23.11
CA LEU A 678 3.20 17.33 -22.12
C LEU A 678 1.93 16.47 -22.16
N LEU A 679 1.63 15.84 -23.32
CA LEU A 679 0.50 14.91 -23.51
C LEU A 679 0.93 13.42 -23.38
N GLY A 680 2.22 13.13 -23.23
CA GLY A 680 2.79 11.78 -23.28
C GLY A 680 2.40 10.83 -22.12
N ALA A 681 1.57 11.28 -21.17
CA ALA A 681 0.98 10.43 -20.14
C ALA A 681 -0.46 9.97 -20.48
N GLY A 682 -0.99 10.37 -21.64
CA GLY A 682 -2.13 9.69 -22.23
C GLY A 682 -1.61 8.49 -23.01
N THR A 683 -1.45 7.35 -22.36
CA THR A 683 -1.53 6.10 -23.12
C THR A 683 -2.88 6.15 -23.84
N TYR A 684 -2.86 6.36 -25.15
CA TYR A 684 -3.96 5.98 -26.01
C TYR A 684 -4.06 4.46 -25.88
N SER A 685 -4.74 4.03 -24.83
CA SER A 685 -5.31 2.70 -24.75
C SER A 685 -6.40 2.70 -25.82
N HIS A 686 -6.00 2.45 -27.07
CA HIS A 686 -6.87 1.79 -28.03
C HIS A 686 -7.11 0.38 -27.51
N ALA A 687 -7.91 0.27 -26.44
CA ALA A 687 -8.23 -0.98 -25.78
C ALA A 687 -9.23 -1.81 -26.60
N GLN A 688 -9.74 -1.27 -27.71
CA GLN A 688 -10.77 -1.92 -28.51
C GLN A 688 -10.48 -1.71 -29.99
N SER A 689 -9.82 -2.69 -30.59
CA SER A 689 -9.91 -2.92 -32.03
C SER A 689 -11.33 -3.45 -32.30
N PRO A 690 -12.15 -2.81 -33.16
CA PRO A 690 -13.43 -3.39 -33.54
C PRO A 690 -13.15 -4.73 -34.22
N VAL A 691 -13.56 -5.83 -33.58
CA VAL A 691 -13.37 -7.19 -34.09
C VAL A 691 -14.53 -7.48 -35.06
N SER A 692 -14.22 -7.92 -36.28
CA SER A 692 -15.25 -8.39 -37.21
C SER A 692 -15.95 -9.62 -36.63
N LEU A 693 -17.22 -9.87 -37.00
CA LEU A 693 -17.97 -11.03 -36.51
C LEU A 693 -17.18 -12.34 -36.73
N GLN A 694 -16.54 -12.49 -37.89
CA GLN A 694 -15.71 -13.65 -38.19
C GLN A 694 -14.51 -13.76 -37.25
N ALA A 695 -13.77 -12.67 -37.02
CA ALA A 695 -12.63 -12.69 -36.10
C ALA A 695 -13.06 -12.91 -34.63
N ALA A 696 -14.28 -12.48 -34.27
CA ALA A 696 -14.84 -12.74 -32.95
C ALA A 696 -15.24 -14.22 -32.80
N MET A 697 -15.84 -14.82 -33.82
CA MET A 697 -16.15 -16.25 -33.86
C MET A 697 -14.88 -17.10 -33.87
N ASP A 698 -13.89 -16.76 -34.69
CA ASP A 698 -12.62 -17.48 -34.75
C ASP A 698 -11.86 -17.38 -33.41
N SER A 699 -11.86 -16.21 -32.78
CA SER A 699 -11.29 -16.01 -31.45
C SER A 699 -12.07 -16.79 -30.38
N ALA A 700 -13.40 -16.82 -30.46
CA ALA A 700 -14.25 -17.58 -29.56
C ALA A 700 -13.98 -19.08 -29.68
N LEU A 701 -14.00 -19.65 -30.89
CA LEU A 701 -13.72 -21.06 -31.14
C LEU A 701 -12.30 -21.44 -30.71
N LYS A 702 -11.30 -20.60 -31.02
CA LYS A 702 -9.90 -20.84 -30.66
C LYS A 702 -9.64 -20.79 -29.16
N ASN A 703 -10.33 -19.92 -28.43
CA ASN A 703 -10.14 -19.72 -26.99
C ASN A 703 -11.17 -20.48 -26.13
N ASN A 704 -12.14 -21.17 -26.74
CA ASN A 704 -13.14 -21.95 -26.02
C ASN A 704 -12.50 -23.21 -25.41
N LEU A 705 -12.38 -23.21 -24.08
CA LEU A 705 -11.79 -24.32 -23.31
C LEU A 705 -12.57 -25.64 -23.46
N GLN A 706 -13.88 -25.58 -23.72
CA GLN A 706 -14.70 -26.79 -23.89
C GLN A 706 -14.38 -27.48 -25.22
N ILE A 707 -14.29 -26.73 -26.32
CA ILE A 707 -13.90 -27.27 -27.63
C ILE A 707 -12.50 -27.86 -27.57
N LYS A 708 -11.55 -27.14 -26.94
CA LYS A 708 -10.18 -27.63 -26.75
C LYS A 708 -10.12 -28.93 -25.94
N ASN A 709 -10.97 -29.07 -24.91
CA ASN A 709 -11.06 -30.29 -24.12
C ASN A 709 -11.60 -31.45 -24.97
N GLU A 710 -12.67 -31.24 -25.74
CA GLU A 710 -13.21 -32.27 -26.64
C GLU A 710 -12.22 -32.67 -27.76
N GLN A 711 -11.46 -31.71 -28.30
CA GLN A 711 -10.38 -32.01 -29.27
C GLN A 711 -9.27 -32.87 -28.64
N LEU A 712 -8.87 -32.57 -27.40
CA LEU A 712 -7.88 -33.39 -26.68
C LEU A 712 -8.42 -34.79 -26.37
N LYS A 713 -9.71 -34.94 -26.04
CA LYS A 713 -10.36 -36.25 -25.88
C LYS A 713 -10.38 -37.03 -27.19
N ALA A 714 -10.69 -36.38 -28.32
CA ALA A 714 -10.65 -37.02 -29.63
C ALA A 714 -9.23 -37.51 -29.97
N GLN A 715 -8.19 -36.70 -29.71
CA GLN A 715 -6.80 -37.11 -29.87
C GLN A 715 -6.40 -38.27 -28.94
N TYR A 716 -6.86 -38.24 -27.69
CA TYR A 716 -6.65 -39.34 -26.74
C TYR A 716 -7.26 -40.66 -27.25
N GLN A 717 -8.50 -40.61 -27.75
CA GLN A 717 -9.17 -41.78 -28.32
C GLN A 717 -8.49 -42.28 -29.60
N GLN A 718 -8.00 -41.35 -30.43
CA GLN A 718 -7.20 -41.70 -31.60
C GLN A 718 -5.92 -42.46 -31.22
N MET A 719 -5.24 -42.04 -30.15
CA MET A 719 -4.05 -42.73 -29.67
C MET A 719 -4.37 -44.12 -29.11
N LEU A 720 -5.54 -44.31 -28.48
CA LEU A 720 -5.99 -45.63 -28.00
C LEU A 720 -6.24 -46.64 -29.13
N VAL A 721 -6.63 -46.19 -30.32
CA VAL A 721 -6.76 -47.10 -31.48
C VAL A 721 -5.43 -47.80 -31.79
N ASN A 722 -4.29 -47.15 -31.54
CA ASN A 722 -2.96 -47.73 -31.74
C ASN A 722 -2.56 -48.71 -30.62
N THR A 723 -3.20 -48.66 -29.45
CA THR A 723 -2.94 -49.56 -28.32
C THR A 723 -3.87 -50.77 -28.28
N ALA A 724 -4.77 -50.92 -29.27
CA ALA A 724 -5.70 -52.04 -29.37
C ALA A 724 -5.02 -53.43 -29.38
N SER A 725 -3.74 -53.49 -29.76
CA SER A 725 -2.93 -54.71 -29.78
C SER A 725 -1.99 -54.82 -28.57
N ASN A 726 -2.41 -54.33 -27.40
CA ASN A 726 -1.61 -54.43 -26.18
C ASN A 726 -1.51 -55.90 -25.73
N ILE A 727 -0.31 -56.48 -25.89
CA ILE A 727 -0.02 -57.84 -25.43
C ILE A 727 0.30 -57.75 -23.94
N PRO A 728 -0.35 -58.56 -23.07
CA PRO A 728 0.01 -58.64 -21.65
C PRO A 728 1.52 -58.85 -21.46
N GLN A 729 2.10 -58.30 -20.40
CA GLN A 729 3.53 -58.47 -20.14
C GLN A 729 3.87 -59.92 -19.77
N ALA A 730 5.06 -60.38 -20.14
CA ALA A 730 5.55 -61.69 -19.74
C ALA A 730 5.72 -61.75 -18.22
N GLY A 731 5.03 -62.70 -17.57
CA GLY A 731 5.18 -62.97 -16.15
C GLY A 731 6.34 -63.94 -15.93
N PHE A 732 7.34 -63.52 -15.15
CA PHE A 732 8.41 -64.38 -14.67
C PHE A 732 8.16 -64.71 -13.19
N LEU A 733 8.09 -65.99 -12.86
CA LEU A 733 7.91 -66.47 -11.49
C LEU A 733 9.04 -67.45 -11.17
N ALA A 734 9.77 -67.20 -10.09
CA ALA A 734 10.80 -68.08 -9.56
C ALA A 734 10.35 -68.61 -8.20
N GLU A 735 10.25 -69.92 -8.06
CA GLU A 735 9.88 -70.61 -6.83
C GLU A 735 11.08 -71.47 -6.41
N VAL A 736 11.51 -71.38 -5.15
CA VAL A 736 12.63 -72.16 -4.59
C VAL A 736 12.11 -72.89 -3.35
N GLY A 737 12.19 -74.22 -3.31
CA GLY A 737 11.60 -75.01 -2.22
C GLY A 737 11.57 -76.51 -2.53
N GLN A 738 10.63 -77.27 -1.96
CA GLN A 738 10.39 -78.68 -2.32
C GLN A 738 9.14 -78.75 -3.22
N ILE A 739 9.26 -78.29 -4.47
CA ILE A 739 8.12 -78.02 -5.35
C ILE A 739 7.73 -79.28 -6.14
N ASN A 740 8.70 -80.01 -6.67
CA ASN A 740 8.48 -81.27 -7.41
C ASN A 740 9.23 -82.47 -6.79
N SER A 741 10.12 -82.25 -5.82
CA SER A 741 10.89 -83.32 -5.17
C SER A 741 11.04 -83.12 -3.65
N ILE A 742 11.44 -84.19 -2.96
CA ILE A 742 11.73 -84.21 -1.52
C ILE A 742 13.04 -83.43 -1.19
N TYR A 743 13.85 -83.12 -2.21
CA TYR A 743 15.01 -82.25 -2.12
C TYR A 743 14.66 -80.82 -2.54
N THR A 744 15.40 -79.83 -2.01
CA THR A 744 15.23 -78.42 -2.38
C THR A 744 15.50 -78.22 -3.87
N ASP A 745 14.45 -78.03 -4.65
CA ASP A 745 14.45 -77.74 -6.08
C ASP A 745 14.05 -76.28 -6.36
N THR A 746 14.29 -75.85 -7.59
CA THR A 746 13.98 -74.49 -8.05
C THR A 746 13.21 -74.59 -9.35
N LYS A 747 12.08 -73.90 -9.42
CA LYS A 747 11.20 -73.84 -10.59
C LYS A 747 11.12 -72.41 -11.09
N PHE A 748 11.48 -72.23 -12.36
CA PHE A 748 11.28 -70.98 -13.08
C PHE A 748 10.11 -71.17 -14.05
N THR A 749 9.11 -70.31 -13.94
CA THR A 749 7.95 -70.29 -14.84
C THR A 749 7.95 -68.98 -15.61
N ILE A 750 7.94 -69.07 -16.93
CA ILE A 750 7.69 -67.94 -17.82
C ILE A 750 6.30 -68.16 -18.40
N SER A 751 5.41 -67.22 -18.16
CA SER A 751 4.05 -67.25 -18.71
C SER A 751 3.81 -65.99 -19.54
N GLN A 752 3.32 -66.19 -20.75
CA GLN A 752 2.96 -65.13 -21.68
C GLN A 752 1.56 -65.45 -22.19
N SER A 753 0.57 -64.69 -21.75
CA SER A 753 -0.80 -64.84 -22.24
C SER A 753 -0.99 -64.00 -23.51
N PHE A 754 -1.71 -64.56 -24.47
CA PHE A 754 -2.19 -63.86 -25.65
C PHE A 754 -3.70 -64.01 -25.69
N ASN A 755 -4.41 -62.92 -25.94
CA ASN A 755 -5.85 -63.02 -26.23
C ASN A 755 -6.04 -63.61 -27.63
N PHE A 756 -7.21 -64.19 -27.86
CA PHE A 756 -7.56 -64.71 -29.18
C PHE A 756 -7.56 -63.56 -30.21
N PRO A 757 -7.01 -63.74 -31.44
CA PRO A 757 -6.80 -62.64 -32.39
C PRO A 757 -8.04 -61.79 -32.68
N THR A 758 -9.23 -62.39 -32.65
CA THR A 758 -10.48 -61.65 -32.87
C THR A 758 -10.77 -60.64 -31.76
N VAL A 759 -10.31 -60.86 -30.53
CA VAL A 759 -10.45 -59.91 -29.41
C VAL A 759 -9.71 -58.61 -29.71
N TYR A 760 -8.47 -58.67 -30.22
CA TYR A 760 -7.71 -57.48 -30.59
C TYR A 760 -8.36 -56.73 -31.76
N SER A 761 -8.92 -57.47 -32.73
CA SER A 761 -9.64 -56.85 -33.86
C SER A 761 -10.93 -56.15 -33.42
N SER A 762 -11.71 -56.78 -32.53
CA SER A 762 -12.94 -56.19 -31.98
C SER A 762 -12.63 -54.99 -31.09
N GLN A 763 -11.58 -55.07 -30.27
CA GLN A 763 -11.15 -53.96 -29.42
C GLN A 763 -10.73 -52.74 -30.26
N LYS A 764 -10.02 -52.98 -31.37
CA LYS A 764 -9.63 -51.91 -32.30
C LYS A 764 -10.84 -51.25 -32.94
N GLU A 765 -11.87 -52.02 -33.28
CA GLU A 765 -13.09 -51.47 -33.85
C GLU A 765 -13.89 -50.67 -32.81
N VAL A 766 -13.96 -51.12 -31.55
CA VAL A 766 -14.54 -50.35 -30.45
C VAL A 766 -13.85 -48.99 -30.29
N TYR A 767 -12.52 -48.96 -30.18
CA TYR A 767 -11.78 -47.70 -30.07
C TYR A 767 -11.97 -46.78 -31.29
N ARG A 768 -12.12 -47.36 -32.49
CA ARG A 768 -12.42 -46.58 -33.70
C ARG A 768 -13.81 -45.94 -33.65
N GLN A 769 -14.81 -46.63 -33.11
CA GLN A 769 -16.15 -46.06 -32.93
C GLN A 769 -16.18 -45.01 -31.82
N GLU A 770 -15.43 -45.21 -30.73
CA GLU A 770 -15.28 -44.21 -29.65
C GLU A 770 -14.57 -42.94 -30.13
N TRP A 771 -13.56 -43.09 -30.99
CA TRP A 771 -12.89 -41.96 -31.64
C TRP A 771 -13.85 -41.18 -32.53
N LYS A 772 -14.62 -41.86 -33.41
CA LYS A 772 -15.65 -41.21 -34.24
C LYS A 772 -16.71 -40.48 -33.42
N SER A 773 -17.16 -41.10 -32.32
CA SER A 773 -18.09 -40.46 -31.38
C SER A 773 -17.50 -39.18 -30.78
N SER A 774 -16.22 -39.21 -30.41
CA SER A 774 -15.51 -38.03 -29.88
C SER A 774 -15.36 -36.93 -30.95
N GLU A 775 -15.10 -37.29 -32.20
CA GLU A 775 -15.02 -36.35 -33.31
C GLU A 775 -16.37 -35.67 -33.61
N LEU A 776 -17.47 -36.44 -33.58
CA LEU A 776 -18.83 -35.89 -33.69
C LEU A 776 -19.17 -34.94 -32.53
N ASN A 777 -18.69 -35.22 -31.32
CA ASN A 777 -18.87 -34.33 -30.17
C ASN A 777 -18.10 -33.02 -30.34
N VAL A 778 -16.91 -33.03 -30.94
CA VAL A 778 -16.17 -31.81 -31.30
C VAL A 778 -16.99 -30.97 -32.27
N SER A 779 -17.47 -31.56 -33.37
CA SER A 779 -18.28 -30.84 -34.36
C SER A 779 -19.59 -30.31 -33.77
N MET A 780 -20.24 -31.07 -32.88
CA MET A 780 -21.45 -30.63 -32.19
C MET A 780 -21.18 -29.45 -31.26
N ARG A 781 -20.02 -29.43 -30.59
CA ARG A 781 -19.60 -28.30 -29.73
C ARG A 781 -19.11 -27.09 -30.51
N GLU A 782 -18.58 -27.27 -31.71
CA GLU A 782 -18.25 -26.16 -32.62
C GLU A 782 -19.52 -25.51 -33.22
N ALA A 783 -20.60 -26.28 -33.35
CA ALA A 783 -21.90 -25.79 -33.84
C ALA A 783 -22.78 -25.11 -32.78
N GLN A 784 -22.58 -25.45 -31.49
CA GLN A 784 -23.23 -24.82 -30.33
C GLN A 784 -22.55 -23.50 -29.95
#